data_AF-A0A225VH05-F1
#
_entry.id   AF-A0A225VH05-F1
#
_cell.length_a   1.000
_cell.length_b   1.000
_cell.length_c   1.000
_cell.angle_alpha   90.00
_cell.angle_beta   90.00
_cell.angle_gamma   90.00
#
_symmetry.space_group_name_H-M   'P 1'
#
loop_
_entity.id
_entity.type
_entity.pdbx_description
1 polymer ?
#
loop_
_entity_poly.entity_id
_entity_poly.type
_entity_poly.pdbx_seq_one_letter_code
_entity_poly.pdbx_strand_id
1 'polypeptide(L)'
;MDSTNGFVIPSDERLAEIKQKAINGSKFPQKPVDSIANGNYIGHLPRRFQVMTRTDEQAVALVLPCVSLSVVTGGPCHTIKSHHYIVRNTEGPIVDMLPRDLSCRVRVTMVGHMTKRQAIACKKRYQLNLSLCRKVLSFLYLNHREYQQQVQPDKEGSATTTRVLLAWLSTEQRERVSGGSNVPLRGASNDAPGQSTGVILDNTSVLDEVSVRDGVSETMRDESTYSMFGSTIAEGEDLALEDTWIAASSVLVSTPQPDYVDLVVRKSTDYVPMTKWAVCTRMFPTLFPAGSGGPTEERDKYMSVRRWILRCLRIHGHRFEKHYAFMLLAFDFLAFENARRTLYVRMDVKRQALKAAEVKRSTVLEAIKYFRHMADCKAKGIKPQPPTPSVHEVVELRKGLRVPESAFYGSNIGRMRARHDLFGMLKRFGPMQIFFTISPDSAGTYAISIKSGEIPKAVVDEANTLLAPNRAERKRIAASYPVECARYFLRVVNTVIEVLFGWDRKRNRPKRGGGIFGVVRAFGASAETQLAGDLHAHFAVWLHGFPTTSEKFREALETDAEFHSRFIRLVDTVLSSKPPSLVNEVQCVRCKRDDTIEPVVPGVDAFRRPATGTSPPVTAICRECGEVFRDKDIIDASIQALAQSEDGTMNQQWIDFQKCRPPLDGEIGAVATSILVRDTQVHYWNHCKSCFKKTVRTPKGIVCRFLKPEGVQLTSTCIGTDNRLHLHRPIGCEYVNAFNDVVMTSMKCNHDAQFVLSSGAKDTAAYIVKYCFKRQNP
;
A
#
# COMPACT_ATOMS: atom_id res chain seq x y z
N MET A 1 19.66 23.54 15.51
CA MET A 1 20.96 23.90 14.93
C MET A 1 20.72 24.63 13.62
N ASP A 2 20.90 25.95 13.70
CA ASP A 2 20.79 27.10 12.79
C ASP A 2 20.36 26.99 11.33
N SER A 3 19.51 27.98 10.98
CA SER A 3 18.69 28.15 9.79
C SER A 3 19.28 29.09 8.73
N THR A 4 20.61 29.27 8.67
CA THR A 4 21.21 30.32 7.81
C THR A 4 22.48 29.95 7.03
N ASN A 5 22.93 28.70 6.98
CA ASN A 5 24.11 28.33 6.17
C ASN A 5 23.79 27.45 4.95
N GLY A 6 23.73 28.11 3.78
CA GLY A 6 24.36 27.63 2.54
C GLY A 6 23.65 26.56 1.72
N PHE A 7 22.75 27.00 0.82
CA PHE A 7 22.62 26.34 -0.49
C PHE A 7 23.96 26.49 -1.22
N VAL A 8 24.66 25.38 -1.47
CA VAL A 8 25.76 25.35 -2.44
C VAL A 8 25.30 24.47 -3.59
N ILE A 9 24.76 25.09 -4.65
CA ILE A 9 25.01 24.58 -5.99
C ILE A 9 26.53 24.76 -6.14
N PRO A 10 27.34 23.69 -6.27
CA PRO A 10 28.73 23.93 -6.63
C PRO A 10 28.70 24.67 -7.96
N SER A 11 29.33 25.85 -8.03
CA SER A 11 29.50 26.53 -9.31
C SER A 11 30.14 25.56 -10.30
N ASP A 12 29.91 25.73 -11.61
CA ASP A 12 30.57 24.91 -12.63
C ASP A 12 32.10 24.94 -12.46
N GLU A 13 32.64 26.05 -11.96
CA GLU A 13 34.04 26.19 -11.53
C GLU A 13 34.42 25.32 -10.34
N ARG A 14 33.57 25.19 -9.31
CA ARG A 14 33.84 24.32 -8.15
C ARG A 14 33.67 22.84 -8.48
N LEU A 15 32.74 22.51 -9.38
CA LEU A 15 32.64 21.18 -9.99
C LEU A 15 33.85 20.89 -10.89
N ALA A 16 34.37 21.87 -11.63
CA ALA A 16 35.59 21.76 -12.41
C ALA A 16 36.83 21.63 -11.51
N GLU A 17 36.93 22.38 -10.42
CA GLU A 17 38.01 22.27 -9.42
C GLU A 17 38.00 20.90 -8.73
N ILE A 18 36.82 20.37 -8.39
CA ILE A 18 36.68 19.01 -7.83
C ILE A 18 37.09 17.97 -8.88
N LYS A 19 36.73 18.17 -10.15
CA LYS A 19 37.18 17.32 -11.27
C LYS A 19 38.69 17.42 -11.48
N GLN A 20 39.29 18.59 -11.34
CA GLN A 20 40.72 18.85 -11.60
C GLN A 20 41.60 18.40 -10.42
N LYS A 21 41.13 18.53 -9.18
CA LYS A 21 41.72 17.89 -7.99
C LYS A 21 41.62 16.36 -8.05
N ALA A 22 40.60 15.81 -8.70
CA ALA A 22 40.49 14.37 -8.96
C ALA A 22 41.44 13.86 -10.06
N ILE A 23 41.94 14.73 -10.94
CA ILE A 23 42.89 14.37 -12.01
C ILE A 23 44.34 14.26 -11.47
N ASN A 24 44.69 15.04 -10.45
CA ASN A 24 46.09 15.19 -10.01
C ASN A 24 46.52 14.35 -8.79
N GLY A 25 45.73 13.39 -8.29
CA GLY A 25 46.12 12.64 -7.09
C GLY A 25 45.46 11.28 -6.90
N SER A 26 46.25 10.22 -7.09
CA SER A 26 46.01 8.82 -6.66
C SER A 26 44.77 8.11 -7.21
N LYS A 27 44.87 6.78 -7.40
CA LYS A 27 43.77 5.91 -7.87
C LYS A 27 42.53 6.07 -6.98
N PHE A 28 41.60 6.95 -7.35
CA PHE A 28 40.36 7.10 -6.60
C PHE A 28 39.57 5.79 -6.63
N PRO A 29 39.03 5.33 -5.48
CA PRO A 29 38.06 4.24 -5.45
C PRO A 29 36.88 4.65 -6.35
N GLN A 30 36.51 3.77 -7.27
CA GLN A 30 35.47 4.04 -8.27
C GLN A 30 34.25 4.74 -7.64
N LYS A 31 33.82 5.89 -8.20
CA LYS A 31 32.70 6.71 -7.69
C LYS A 31 31.51 5.85 -7.20
N PRO A 32 30.96 6.07 -5.99
CA PRO A 32 29.82 5.29 -5.53
C PRO A 32 28.60 5.51 -6.43
N VAL A 33 27.86 4.43 -6.74
CA VAL A 33 26.74 4.46 -7.70
C VAL A 33 25.68 5.49 -7.33
N ASP A 34 25.40 5.67 -6.03
CA ASP A 34 24.33 6.54 -5.54
C ASP A 34 24.80 7.98 -5.23
N SER A 35 26.10 8.28 -5.42
CA SER A 35 26.70 9.57 -5.07
C SER A 35 26.30 10.70 -6.03
N ILE A 36 26.30 11.93 -5.53
CA ILE A 36 26.10 13.15 -6.35
C ILE A 36 27.12 13.20 -7.50
N ALA A 37 28.37 12.82 -7.23
CA ALA A 37 29.47 12.77 -8.20
C ALA A 37 29.23 11.81 -9.38
N ASN A 38 28.27 10.88 -9.27
CA ASN A 38 27.83 9.97 -10.33
C ASN A 38 26.55 10.48 -11.04
N GLY A 39 26.37 11.80 -11.16
CA GLY A 39 25.21 12.38 -11.86
C GLY A 39 23.88 12.23 -11.11
N ASN A 40 23.89 12.15 -9.78
CA ASN A 40 22.66 11.95 -9.00
C ASN A 40 22.14 13.20 -8.30
N TYR A 41 22.64 14.38 -8.66
CA TYR A 41 22.14 15.64 -8.14
C TYR A 41 20.73 15.93 -8.67
N ILE A 42 19.78 16.24 -7.79
CA ILE A 42 18.40 16.62 -8.16
C ILE A 42 18.06 18.05 -7.73
N GLY A 43 18.69 18.55 -6.66
CA GLY A 43 18.37 19.84 -6.05
C GLY A 43 17.13 19.82 -5.15
N HIS A 44 16.79 20.98 -4.59
CA HIS A 44 15.60 21.21 -3.76
C HIS A 44 14.87 22.46 -4.22
N LEU A 45 13.54 22.39 -4.23
CA LEU A 45 12.73 23.55 -4.49
C LEU A 45 12.85 24.51 -3.28
N PRO A 46 13.13 25.81 -3.49
CA PRO A 46 13.20 26.79 -2.41
C PRO A 46 11.98 26.73 -1.48
N ARG A 47 12.16 26.90 -0.16
CA ARG A 47 11.07 26.79 0.84
C ARG A 47 9.84 27.62 0.49
N ARG A 48 10.05 28.84 -0.03
CA ARG A 48 8.98 29.75 -0.48
C ARG A 48 8.06 29.17 -1.57
N PHE A 49 8.51 28.17 -2.31
CA PHE A 49 7.76 27.51 -3.38
C PHE A 49 7.20 26.14 -2.98
N GLN A 50 7.54 25.63 -1.78
CA GLN A 50 7.04 24.32 -1.31
C GLN A 50 5.56 24.34 -0.91
N VAL A 51 4.94 25.54 -0.89
CA VAL A 51 3.50 25.74 -0.64
C VAL A 51 2.63 25.51 -1.87
N MET A 52 3.22 25.13 -3.01
CA MET A 52 2.48 24.83 -4.24
C MET A 52 1.48 23.70 -4.01
N THR A 53 0.25 23.92 -4.49
CA THR A 53 -0.76 22.87 -4.58
C THR A 53 -0.48 21.96 -5.77
N ARG A 54 -1.16 20.81 -5.83
CA ARG A 54 -1.16 19.94 -7.02
C ARG A 54 -1.55 20.71 -8.29
N THR A 55 -2.55 21.59 -8.20
CA THR A 55 -3.01 22.39 -9.33
C THR A 55 -1.94 23.37 -9.80
N ASP A 56 -1.22 24.00 -8.86
CA ASP A 56 -0.09 24.88 -9.20
C ASP A 56 1.05 24.11 -9.88
N GLU A 57 1.41 22.94 -9.37
CA GLU A 57 2.46 22.09 -9.96
C GLU A 57 2.10 21.66 -11.39
N GLN A 58 0.87 21.18 -11.59
CA GLN A 58 0.38 20.81 -12.90
C GLN A 58 0.36 22.00 -13.87
N ALA A 59 0.11 23.22 -13.37
CA ALA A 59 0.09 24.40 -14.21
C ALA A 59 1.48 24.79 -14.72
N VAL A 60 2.54 24.54 -13.95
CA VAL A 60 3.93 24.85 -14.36
C VAL A 60 4.66 23.68 -15.02
N ALA A 61 4.14 22.45 -14.92
CA ALA A 61 4.77 21.26 -15.51
C ALA A 61 4.78 21.31 -17.06
N LEU A 62 5.90 20.88 -17.65
CA LEU A 62 6.06 20.76 -19.11
C LEU A 62 5.30 19.56 -19.68
N VAL A 63 5.04 18.54 -18.86
CA VAL A 63 4.28 17.33 -19.22
C VAL A 63 3.31 17.02 -18.10
N LEU A 64 2.04 16.77 -18.43
CA LEU A 64 1.03 16.52 -17.40
C LEU A 64 0.87 15.04 -17.07
N PRO A 65 1.07 14.66 -15.78
CA PRO A 65 0.58 13.38 -15.30
C PRO A 65 -0.94 13.35 -15.11
N CYS A 66 -1.62 12.52 -15.89
CA CYS A 66 -3.01 12.15 -15.67
C CYS A 66 -3.10 10.79 -14.96
N VAL A 67 -3.23 10.83 -13.63
CA VAL A 67 -3.45 9.63 -12.80
C VAL A 67 -4.94 9.45 -12.56
N SER A 68 -5.50 8.34 -13.03
CA SER A 68 -6.86 7.90 -12.70
C SER A 68 -6.80 6.74 -11.71
N LEU A 69 -7.37 6.97 -10.53
CA LEU A 69 -7.54 5.93 -9.51
C LEU A 69 -8.99 5.46 -9.56
N SER A 70 -9.20 4.22 -9.99
CA SER A 70 -10.52 3.60 -9.95
C SER A 70 -10.64 2.76 -8.69
N VAL A 71 -11.35 3.31 -7.70
CA VAL A 71 -11.74 2.58 -6.50
C VAL A 71 -13.10 1.95 -6.76
N VAL A 72 -13.16 0.63 -6.85
CA VAL A 72 -14.44 -0.08 -6.93
C VAL A 72 -14.73 -0.62 -5.54
N THR A 73 -15.66 0.02 -4.86
CA THR A 73 -16.13 -0.39 -3.53
C THR A 73 -16.91 -1.71 -3.63
N GLY A 74 -16.26 -2.82 -3.31
CA GLY A 74 -16.90 -4.10 -3.07
C GLY A 74 -17.21 -4.29 -1.58
N GLY A 75 -18.35 -3.79 -1.12
CA GLY A 75 -18.79 -3.89 0.28
C GLY A 75 -18.16 -2.84 1.23
N PRO A 76 -18.36 -2.96 2.56
CA PRO A 76 -17.94 -1.97 3.57
C PRO A 76 -16.41 -1.80 3.72
N CYS A 77 -15.62 -2.41 2.84
CA CYS A 77 -14.17 -2.26 2.80
C CYS A 77 -13.77 -1.68 1.43
N HIS A 78 -13.35 -0.41 1.44
CA HIS A 78 -12.83 0.26 0.24
C HIS A 78 -11.59 -0.48 -0.26
N THR A 79 -11.67 -1.06 -1.46
CA THR A 79 -10.52 -1.69 -2.12
C THR A 79 -10.24 -0.95 -3.42
N ILE A 80 -9.02 -0.45 -3.60
CA ILE A 80 -8.58 0.11 -4.88
C ILE A 80 -8.38 -1.07 -5.83
N LYS A 81 -9.20 -1.18 -6.88
CA LYS A 81 -9.12 -2.31 -7.83
C LYS A 81 -8.15 -2.05 -8.97
N SER A 82 -7.94 -0.79 -9.35
CA SER A 82 -6.99 -0.44 -10.42
C SER A 82 -6.58 1.02 -10.37
N HIS A 83 -5.35 1.29 -10.76
CA HIS A 83 -4.92 2.61 -11.22
C HIS A 83 -4.60 2.52 -12.70
N HIS A 84 -4.96 3.55 -13.45
CA HIS A 84 -4.55 3.71 -14.83
C HIS A 84 -3.96 5.10 -15.00
N TYR A 85 -2.87 5.18 -15.73
CA TYR A 85 -2.14 6.41 -15.90
C TYR A 85 -1.93 6.72 -17.38
N ILE A 86 -2.10 7.98 -17.71
CA ILE A 86 -1.92 8.54 -19.03
C ILE A 86 -0.96 9.73 -18.91
N VAL A 87 0.17 9.69 -19.63
CA VAL A 87 0.97 10.90 -19.89
C VAL A 87 0.36 11.61 -21.08
N ARG A 88 -0.10 12.84 -20.89
CA ARG A 88 -0.46 13.69 -22.01
C ARG A 88 0.71 14.58 -22.37
N ASN A 89 1.04 14.65 -23.66
CA ASN A 89 2.00 15.60 -24.17
C ASN A 89 1.41 16.99 -24.01
N THR A 90 2.21 17.93 -23.49
CA THR A 90 1.77 19.31 -23.38
C THR A 90 2.78 20.20 -24.07
N GLU A 91 2.29 21.09 -24.93
CA GLU A 91 3.07 22.07 -25.70
C GLU A 91 3.59 23.20 -24.77
N GLY A 92 4.15 22.84 -23.60
CA GLY A 92 4.61 23.76 -22.56
C GLY A 92 3.69 23.89 -21.33
N PRO A 93 4.06 24.77 -20.37
CA PRO A 93 3.31 25.03 -19.15
C PRO A 93 1.93 25.63 -19.42
N ILE A 94 0.92 25.30 -18.59
CA ILE A 94 -0.41 25.94 -18.67
C ILE A 94 -0.30 27.44 -18.49
N VAL A 95 0.56 27.87 -17.57
CA VAL A 95 0.71 29.27 -17.18
C VAL A 95 1.10 30.17 -18.35
N ASP A 96 1.88 29.65 -19.30
CA ASP A 96 2.27 30.41 -20.52
C ASP A 96 1.13 30.54 -21.53
N MET A 97 0.11 29.69 -21.42
CA MET A 97 -1.10 29.74 -22.23
C MET A 97 -2.14 30.70 -21.63
N LEU A 98 -1.86 31.32 -20.47
CA LEU A 98 -2.76 32.24 -19.79
C LEU A 98 -2.40 33.71 -20.08
N PRO A 99 -3.40 34.60 -20.18
CA PRO A 99 -3.18 36.04 -20.27
C PRO A 99 -2.30 36.57 -19.14
N ARG A 100 -1.45 37.55 -19.47
CA ARG A 100 -0.47 38.12 -18.53
C ARG A 100 -1.11 39.03 -17.47
N ASP A 101 -2.25 39.63 -17.78
CA ASP A 101 -3.02 40.55 -16.93
C ASP A 101 -3.88 39.86 -15.85
N LEU A 102 -3.97 38.53 -15.87
CA LEU A 102 -4.71 37.78 -14.86
C LEU A 102 -4.14 37.98 -13.44
N SER A 103 -5.06 38.22 -12.49
CA SER A 103 -4.79 38.53 -11.08
C SER A 103 -4.36 37.31 -10.25
N CYS A 104 -3.93 37.56 -9.01
CA CYS A 104 -3.14 36.64 -8.18
C CYS A 104 -3.70 35.21 -7.99
N ARG A 105 -5.02 35.04 -7.99
CA ARG A 105 -5.69 33.73 -7.88
C ARG A 105 -6.79 33.60 -8.92
N VAL A 106 -6.77 32.54 -9.70
CA VAL A 106 -7.80 32.24 -10.71
C VAL A 106 -8.48 30.93 -10.40
N ARG A 107 -9.80 30.87 -10.63
CA ARG A 107 -10.59 29.65 -10.53
C ARG A 107 -10.56 28.93 -11.87
N VAL A 108 -10.15 27.67 -11.87
CA VAL A 108 -10.05 26.85 -13.08
C VAL A 108 -11.09 25.74 -13.03
N THR A 109 -11.79 25.53 -14.15
CA THR A 109 -12.69 24.38 -14.34
C THR A 109 -12.03 23.37 -15.26
N MET A 110 -11.85 22.15 -14.77
CA MET A 110 -11.34 21.05 -15.58
C MET A 110 -12.50 20.32 -16.26
N VAL A 111 -12.48 20.24 -17.59
CA VAL A 111 -13.45 19.45 -18.36
C VAL A 111 -12.70 18.30 -19.04
N GLY A 112 -13.26 17.09 -19.02
CA GLY A 112 -12.70 15.91 -19.70
C GLY A 112 -13.65 15.38 -20.78
N HIS A 113 -13.19 14.41 -21.57
CA HIS A 113 -14.05 13.71 -22.53
C HIS A 113 -15.08 12.86 -21.76
N MET A 114 -16.32 13.34 -21.68
CA MET A 114 -17.33 12.86 -20.75
C MET A 114 -18.72 12.98 -21.38
N THR A 115 -19.65 12.10 -20.99
CA THR A 115 -21.06 12.27 -21.33
C THR A 115 -21.62 13.56 -20.71
N LYS A 116 -22.72 14.12 -21.23
CA LYS A 116 -23.34 15.35 -20.69
C LYS A 116 -23.55 15.32 -19.17
N ARG A 117 -24.02 14.19 -18.61
CA ARG A 117 -24.18 14.00 -17.15
C ARG A 117 -22.84 13.97 -16.41
N GLN A 118 -21.82 13.32 -16.97
CA GLN A 118 -20.48 13.25 -16.39
C GLN A 118 -19.78 14.60 -16.42
N ALA A 119 -19.91 15.35 -17.51
CA ALA A 119 -19.35 16.69 -17.66
C ALA A 119 -19.93 17.64 -16.62
N ILE A 120 -21.25 17.60 -16.37
CA ILE A 120 -21.91 18.40 -15.33
C ILE A 120 -21.45 17.97 -13.92
N ALA A 121 -21.40 16.66 -13.64
CA ALA A 121 -20.99 16.12 -12.34
C ALA A 121 -19.49 16.35 -12.04
N CYS A 122 -18.64 16.48 -13.05
CA CYS A 122 -17.18 16.63 -12.91
C CYS A 122 -16.69 18.08 -13.00
N LYS A 123 -17.58 19.09 -13.07
CA LYS A 123 -17.21 20.51 -12.99
C LYS A 123 -16.65 20.84 -11.60
N LYS A 124 -15.41 20.45 -11.34
CA LYS A 124 -14.71 20.75 -10.10
C LYS A 124 -13.90 22.03 -10.30
N ARG A 125 -14.13 22.99 -9.41
CA ARG A 125 -13.48 24.30 -9.38
C ARG A 125 -12.22 24.18 -8.55
N TYR A 126 -11.07 24.51 -9.12
CA TYR A 126 -9.78 24.54 -8.41
C TYR A 126 -9.26 25.97 -8.32
N GLN A 127 -8.56 26.30 -7.24
CA GLN A 127 -7.84 27.57 -7.13
C GLN A 127 -6.42 27.39 -7.67
N LEU A 128 -6.01 28.30 -8.56
CA LEU A 128 -4.66 28.39 -9.11
C LEU A 128 -4.01 29.69 -8.64
N ASN A 129 -2.85 29.61 -7.99
CA ASN A 129 -2.11 30.78 -7.55
C ASN A 129 -1.14 31.24 -8.65
N LEU A 130 -1.63 32.10 -9.55
CA LEU A 130 -0.85 32.58 -10.69
C LEU A 130 0.41 33.33 -10.28
N SER A 131 0.33 34.12 -9.21
CA SER A 131 1.49 34.87 -8.72
C SER A 131 2.63 33.96 -8.28
N LEU A 132 2.30 32.85 -7.61
CA LEU A 132 3.25 31.83 -7.19
C LEU A 132 3.75 31.05 -8.42
N CYS A 133 2.85 30.62 -9.29
CA CYS A 133 3.19 29.85 -10.49
C CYS A 133 4.15 30.61 -11.41
N ARG A 134 3.93 31.91 -11.67
CA ARG A 134 4.83 32.76 -12.47
C ARG A 134 6.23 32.89 -11.83
N LYS A 135 6.29 33.05 -10.50
CA LYS A 135 7.57 33.11 -9.75
C LYS A 135 8.32 31.78 -9.80
N VAL A 136 7.60 30.66 -9.66
CA VAL A 136 8.16 29.31 -9.78
C VAL A 136 8.66 29.06 -11.19
N LEU A 137 7.88 29.45 -12.20
CA LEU A 137 8.24 29.27 -13.59
C LEU A 137 9.49 30.08 -13.97
N SER A 138 9.57 31.33 -13.49
CA SER A 138 10.79 32.16 -13.62
C SER A 138 12.01 31.48 -12.99
N PHE A 139 11.84 30.86 -11.81
CA PHE A 139 12.90 30.08 -11.19
C PHE A 139 13.28 28.84 -12.03
N LEU A 140 12.31 28.12 -12.57
CA LEU A 140 12.56 26.95 -13.43
C LEU A 140 13.27 27.35 -14.73
N TYR A 141 12.94 28.48 -15.36
CA TYR A 141 13.66 28.97 -16.53
C TYR A 141 15.14 29.23 -16.26
N LEU A 142 15.47 29.74 -15.08
CA LEU A 142 16.85 30.02 -14.71
C LEU A 142 17.62 28.76 -14.29
N ASN A 143 16.94 27.75 -13.73
CA ASN A 143 17.60 26.65 -12.99
C ASN A 143 17.33 25.25 -13.55
N HIS A 144 16.45 25.07 -14.54
CA HIS A 144 16.05 23.77 -15.05
C HIS A 144 16.36 23.63 -16.54
N ARG A 145 17.23 22.67 -16.88
CA ARG A 145 17.74 22.45 -18.26
C ARG A 145 16.66 22.32 -19.33
N GLU A 146 15.60 21.55 -19.08
CA GLU A 146 14.49 21.38 -20.04
C GLU A 146 13.67 22.66 -20.26
N TYR A 147 13.54 23.53 -19.25
CA TYR A 147 12.80 24.79 -19.39
C TYR A 147 13.62 25.81 -20.20
N GLN A 148 14.95 25.80 -20.06
CA GLN A 148 15.87 26.61 -20.87
C GLN A 148 15.82 26.25 -22.37
N GLN A 149 15.54 24.98 -22.69
CA GLN A 149 15.53 24.49 -24.08
C GLN A 149 14.19 24.73 -24.80
N GLN A 150 13.08 24.88 -24.07
CA GLN A 150 11.73 24.86 -24.65
C GLN A 150 11.02 26.21 -24.67
N VAL A 151 11.57 27.27 -24.03
CA VAL A 151 10.86 28.54 -23.90
C VAL A 151 11.78 29.73 -24.17
N GLN A 152 11.36 30.61 -25.07
CA GLN A 152 11.90 31.96 -25.18
C GLN A 152 11.19 32.85 -24.14
N PRO A 153 11.90 33.41 -23.14
CA PRO A 153 11.37 34.57 -22.45
C PRO A 153 11.25 35.67 -23.51
N ASP A 154 10.09 36.31 -23.59
CA ASP A 154 9.77 37.42 -24.51
C ASP A 154 9.28 37.04 -25.91
N LYS A 155 8.01 36.64 -26.00
CA LYS A 155 7.15 37.08 -27.12
C LYS A 155 6.14 38.10 -26.59
N GLU A 156 6.21 39.31 -27.12
CA GLU A 156 5.21 40.37 -26.97
C GLU A 156 3.87 39.86 -27.50
N GLY A 157 2.85 39.90 -26.65
CA GLY A 157 1.48 39.59 -26.99
C GLY A 157 0.57 40.54 -26.24
N SER A 158 -0.18 41.33 -27.00
CA SER A 158 -1.07 42.41 -26.55
C SER A 158 -2.07 41.97 -25.47
N ALA A 159 -2.32 42.86 -24.52
CA ALA A 159 -3.20 42.68 -23.38
C ALA A 159 -4.69 42.54 -23.77
N THR A 160 -5.40 41.62 -23.13
CA THR A 160 -6.85 41.69 -22.87
C THR A 160 -7.29 40.63 -21.86
N THR A 161 -8.09 41.05 -20.88
CA THR A 161 -8.50 40.35 -19.65
C THR A 161 -9.36 39.11 -19.93
N THR A 162 -9.07 37.93 -19.35
CA THR A 162 -9.78 36.68 -19.72
C THR A 162 -10.03 35.66 -18.58
N ARG A 163 -11.23 35.06 -18.51
CA ARG A 163 -11.57 33.85 -17.69
C ARG A 163 -11.00 32.58 -18.33
N VAL A 164 -10.65 31.53 -17.57
CA VAL A 164 -9.91 30.34 -18.10
C VAL A 164 -10.69 29.03 -17.97
N LEU A 165 -11.01 28.39 -19.10
CA LEU A 165 -11.60 27.05 -19.26
C LEU A 165 -10.56 26.10 -19.90
N LEU A 166 -10.25 24.97 -19.26
CA LEU A 166 -9.38 23.95 -19.85
C LEU A 166 -10.22 22.89 -20.58
N ALA A 167 -10.14 22.81 -21.92
CA ALA A 167 -10.82 21.81 -22.75
C ALA A 167 -9.83 21.02 -23.61
N TRP A 168 -10.11 19.74 -23.88
CA TRP A 168 -9.23 18.83 -24.62
C TRP A 168 -9.86 18.50 -25.98
N LEU A 169 -9.15 18.77 -27.09
CA LEU A 169 -9.63 18.51 -28.47
C LEU A 169 -8.56 17.78 -29.28
N SER A 170 -8.98 16.93 -30.22
CA SER A 170 -8.10 16.13 -31.09
C SER A 170 -7.50 16.93 -32.25
N THR A 171 -6.44 16.40 -32.85
CA THR A 171 -5.61 17.03 -33.89
C THR A 171 -6.38 17.40 -35.16
N GLU A 172 -7.38 16.60 -35.58
CA GLU A 172 -8.23 16.88 -36.76
C GLU A 172 -9.06 18.17 -36.65
N GLN A 173 -9.29 18.68 -35.43
CA GLN A 173 -10.06 19.90 -35.21
C GLN A 173 -9.19 21.18 -35.26
N ARG A 174 -7.85 21.05 -35.27
CA ARG A 174 -6.92 22.20 -35.34
C ARG A 174 -6.97 22.87 -36.72
N GLU A 175 -7.16 22.09 -37.78
CA GLU A 175 -7.16 22.57 -39.18
C GLU A 175 -8.46 23.29 -39.58
N ARG A 176 -9.61 22.94 -38.98
CA ARG A 176 -10.90 23.59 -39.27
C ARG A 176 -11.03 25.00 -38.65
N VAL A 177 -10.30 25.31 -37.60
CA VAL A 177 -10.42 26.59 -36.86
C VAL A 177 -9.57 27.70 -37.49
N SER A 178 -8.49 27.36 -38.19
CA SER A 178 -7.63 28.32 -38.91
C SER A 178 -8.29 29.02 -40.11
N GLY A 179 -9.51 28.61 -40.51
CA GLY A 179 -10.22 29.14 -41.68
C GLY A 179 -11.33 30.17 -41.40
N GLY A 180 -11.54 30.59 -40.15
CA GLY A 180 -12.59 31.55 -39.78
C GLY A 180 -12.11 33.01 -39.86
N SER A 181 -12.58 33.73 -40.87
CA SER A 181 -12.25 35.11 -41.25
C SER A 181 -12.41 36.17 -40.15
N ASN A 182 -11.45 37.11 -40.13
CA ASN A 182 -11.46 38.40 -39.43
C ASN A 182 -12.80 39.15 -39.56
N VAL A 183 -13.39 39.56 -38.44
CA VAL A 183 -14.42 40.62 -38.41
C VAL A 183 -13.94 41.73 -37.46
N PRO A 184 -13.77 42.98 -37.92
CA PRO A 184 -13.33 44.08 -37.09
C PRO A 184 -14.53 44.70 -36.35
N LEU A 185 -14.41 44.96 -35.05
CA LEU A 185 -15.40 45.73 -34.29
C LEU A 185 -14.81 47.09 -33.89
N ARG A 186 -15.49 48.13 -34.36
CA ARG A 186 -15.25 49.57 -34.14
C ARG A 186 -15.31 49.94 -32.66
N GLY A 187 -14.52 50.94 -32.30
CA GLY A 187 -14.33 51.41 -30.93
C GLY A 187 -15.46 52.25 -30.35
N ALA A 188 -15.37 52.43 -29.04
CA ALA A 188 -15.88 53.57 -28.28
C ALA A 188 -14.92 53.83 -27.10
N SER A 189 -14.76 55.11 -26.80
CA SER A 189 -13.69 55.75 -26.02
C SER A 189 -13.91 55.82 -24.51
N ASN A 190 -12.77 55.88 -23.81
CA ASN A 190 -12.42 56.67 -22.61
C ASN A 190 -13.10 56.49 -21.23
N ASP A 191 -12.18 56.25 -20.26
CA ASP A 191 -12.06 56.81 -18.91
C ASP A 191 -12.97 56.34 -17.74
N ALA A 192 -12.43 55.41 -16.92
CA ALA A 192 -12.49 55.44 -15.45
C ALA A 192 -11.46 54.47 -14.82
N PRO A 193 -10.81 54.81 -13.69
CA PRO A 193 -9.74 54.00 -13.10
C PRO A 193 -10.26 53.01 -12.04
N GLY A 194 -9.67 51.81 -12.02
CA GLY A 194 -9.70 50.87 -10.89
C GLY A 194 -10.90 49.93 -10.85
N GLN A 195 -10.80 48.77 -11.50
CA GLN A 195 -11.75 47.66 -11.31
C GLN A 195 -11.04 46.37 -10.88
N SER A 196 -11.45 45.86 -9.73
CA SER A 196 -11.10 44.55 -9.20
C SER A 196 -11.74 43.44 -10.04
N THR A 197 -10.95 42.44 -10.45
CA THR A 197 -11.47 41.23 -11.13
C THR A 197 -12.34 40.40 -10.17
N GLY A 198 -13.67 40.50 -10.30
CA GLY A 198 -14.64 39.64 -9.64
C GLY A 198 -15.01 38.42 -10.49
N VAL A 199 -15.37 37.30 -9.85
CA VAL A 199 -15.92 36.11 -10.52
C VAL A 199 -17.33 35.91 -9.95
N ILE A 200 -18.37 36.31 -10.69
CA ILE A 200 -19.76 36.16 -10.24
C ILE A 200 -20.17 34.68 -10.15
N LEU A 201 -20.77 34.38 -8.99
CA LEU A 201 -21.53 33.19 -8.61
C LEU A 201 -22.92 33.27 -9.25
N ASP A 202 -23.46 32.15 -9.72
CA ASP A 202 -24.91 32.03 -9.83
C ASP A 202 -25.40 30.75 -9.15
N ASN A 203 -26.52 30.93 -8.47
CA ASN A 203 -27.06 30.20 -7.35
C ASN A 203 -28.55 29.98 -7.64
N THR A 204 -29.01 28.74 -7.69
CA THR A 204 -30.41 28.28 -7.45
C THR A 204 -30.37 26.75 -7.62
N SER A 205 -30.90 25.91 -6.75
CA SER A 205 -32.00 26.05 -5.78
C SER A 205 -31.78 25.15 -4.55
N VAL A 206 -31.97 25.76 -3.37
CA VAL A 206 -32.70 25.28 -2.16
C VAL A 206 -32.78 23.76 -1.95
N LEU A 207 -32.22 23.27 -0.84
CA LEU A 207 -32.96 22.62 0.26
C LEU A 207 -32.07 22.45 1.52
N ASP A 208 -32.52 23.16 2.56
CA ASP A 208 -32.42 23.01 4.01
C ASP A 208 -31.10 23.18 4.79
N GLU A 209 -31.19 24.19 5.66
CA GLU A 209 -30.28 24.63 6.70
C GLU A 209 -30.11 23.56 7.79
N VAL A 210 -28.85 23.32 8.20
CA VAL A 210 -28.54 22.97 9.58
C VAL A 210 -27.38 23.85 10.05
N SER A 211 -27.61 24.49 11.19
CA SER A 211 -26.87 25.59 11.79
C SER A 211 -25.42 25.26 12.16
N VAL A 212 -24.51 26.17 11.79
CA VAL A 212 -23.13 26.21 12.25
C VAL A 212 -23.09 27.05 13.54
N ARG A 213 -22.61 26.45 14.64
CA ARG A 213 -22.10 27.19 15.79
C ARG A 213 -20.58 27.26 15.70
N ASP A 214 -20.05 28.45 15.92
CA ASP A 214 -18.65 28.84 15.88
C ASP A 214 -17.73 27.98 16.76
N GLY A 215 -16.51 27.73 16.27
CA GLY A 215 -15.42 27.20 17.08
C GLY A 215 -14.23 26.65 16.29
N VAL A 216 -13.21 27.50 16.09
CA VAL A 216 -11.80 27.16 15.83
C VAL A 216 -11.43 26.72 14.41
N SER A 217 -10.46 27.44 13.85
CA SER A 217 -9.79 27.25 12.55
C SER A 217 -9.38 25.80 12.26
N GLU A 218 -10.25 25.02 11.62
CA GLU A 218 -9.87 23.79 10.94
C GLU A 218 -9.07 24.13 9.66
N THR A 219 -7.85 23.62 9.60
CA THR A 219 -7.05 23.54 8.38
C THR A 219 -7.89 22.97 7.24
N MET A 220 -8.13 23.77 6.19
CA MET A 220 -8.85 23.34 4.99
C MET A 220 -8.26 22.04 4.45
N ARG A 221 -9.03 20.96 4.50
CA ARG A 221 -8.71 19.71 3.81
C ARG A 221 -8.76 19.98 2.31
N ASP A 222 -7.65 19.74 1.62
CA ASP A 222 -7.58 19.83 0.17
C ASP A 222 -8.42 18.68 -0.46
N GLU A 223 -9.61 19.02 -0.93
CA GLU A 223 -10.51 18.09 -1.62
C GLU A 223 -9.98 17.64 -3.00
N SER A 224 -8.83 18.16 -3.49
CA SER A 224 -8.19 17.70 -4.74
C SER A 224 -7.72 16.23 -4.69
N THR A 225 -7.75 15.62 -3.50
CA THR A 225 -7.34 14.24 -3.21
C THR A 225 -8.21 13.19 -3.92
N TYR A 226 -9.48 13.49 -4.19
CA TYR A 226 -10.40 12.60 -4.92
C TYR A 226 -10.81 13.22 -6.24
N SER A 227 -10.20 12.75 -7.33
CA SER A 227 -10.79 12.91 -8.65
C SER A 227 -11.68 11.70 -8.91
N MET A 228 -13.00 11.89 -8.77
CA MET A 228 -14.02 10.95 -9.23
C MET A 228 -14.02 10.91 -10.76
N PHE A 229 -12.98 10.36 -11.38
CA PHE A 229 -13.05 9.94 -12.80
C PHE A 229 -13.76 8.59 -12.96
N GLY A 230 -14.29 8.02 -11.88
CA GLY A 230 -14.99 6.73 -11.88
C GLY A 230 -16.31 6.82 -11.11
N SER A 231 -17.35 7.37 -11.72
CA SER A 231 -18.72 6.96 -11.40
C SER A 231 -19.14 5.83 -12.35
N THR A 232 -19.73 4.79 -11.77
CA THR A 232 -20.34 3.64 -12.46
C THR A 232 -21.58 4.07 -13.23
N ILE A 233 -21.60 4.11 -14.58
CA ILE A 233 -22.84 3.99 -15.38
C ILE A 233 -22.57 3.24 -16.70
N ALA A 234 -23.59 2.48 -17.11
CA ALA A 234 -23.70 1.56 -18.25
C ALA A 234 -23.28 2.12 -19.61
N GLU A 235 -22.85 1.21 -20.48
CA GLU A 235 -22.33 1.47 -21.82
C GLU A 235 -23.45 1.69 -22.85
N GLY A 236 -23.31 2.76 -23.62
CA GLY A 236 -24.08 3.01 -24.84
C GLY A 236 -24.58 4.44 -24.89
N GLU A 237 -23.85 5.32 -25.58
CA GLU A 237 -24.34 6.53 -26.25
C GLU A 237 -23.13 7.29 -26.84
N ASP A 238 -22.89 7.09 -28.15
CA ASP A 238 -21.78 7.67 -28.93
C ASP A 238 -22.11 9.08 -29.50
N LEU A 239 -23.06 9.81 -28.90
CA LEU A 239 -23.39 11.20 -29.27
C LEU A 239 -22.40 12.22 -28.66
N ALA A 240 -21.39 11.78 -27.91
CA ALA A 240 -20.61 12.60 -26.99
C ALA A 240 -19.68 13.64 -27.64
N LEU A 241 -19.25 13.50 -28.90
CA LEU A 241 -18.26 14.41 -29.51
C LEU A 241 -18.87 15.74 -29.99
N GLU A 242 -19.98 15.69 -30.72
CA GLU A 242 -20.76 16.89 -31.08
C GLU A 242 -21.42 17.50 -29.83
N ASP A 243 -21.89 16.68 -28.90
CA ASP A 243 -22.55 17.14 -27.69
C ASP A 243 -21.62 17.81 -26.68
N THR A 244 -20.34 17.41 -26.62
CA THR A 244 -19.32 18.09 -25.79
C THR A 244 -18.95 19.44 -26.39
N TRP A 245 -18.87 19.53 -27.72
CA TRP A 245 -18.74 20.81 -28.44
C TRP A 245 -19.95 21.71 -28.18
N ILE A 246 -21.18 21.17 -28.26
CA ILE A 246 -22.41 21.91 -28.01
C ILE A 246 -22.56 22.33 -26.54
N ALA A 247 -22.11 21.52 -25.57
CA ALA A 247 -22.17 21.85 -24.14
C ALA A 247 -21.07 22.83 -23.69
N ALA A 248 -19.89 22.77 -24.30
CA ALA A 248 -18.85 23.81 -24.14
C ALA A 248 -19.30 25.11 -24.83
N SER A 249 -19.88 25.00 -26.02
CA SER A 249 -20.46 26.13 -26.75
C SER A 249 -21.66 26.72 -26.02
N SER A 250 -22.53 25.96 -25.38
CA SER A 250 -23.68 26.50 -24.65
C SER A 250 -23.28 27.25 -23.37
N VAL A 251 -22.13 26.93 -22.78
CA VAL A 251 -21.49 27.73 -21.71
C VAL A 251 -20.82 28.98 -22.28
N LEU A 252 -20.30 28.93 -23.50
CA LEU A 252 -19.75 30.09 -24.23
C LEU A 252 -20.84 30.99 -24.85
N VAL A 253 -22.09 30.50 -24.94
CA VAL A 253 -23.24 31.16 -25.58
C VAL A 253 -24.22 31.73 -24.54
N SER A 254 -23.97 31.57 -23.24
CA SER A 254 -24.62 32.45 -22.26
C SER A 254 -24.25 33.90 -22.59
N THR A 255 -25.25 34.76 -22.69
CA THR A 255 -25.17 36.13 -23.18
C THR A 255 -23.93 36.84 -22.59
N PRO A 256 -23.07 37.46 -23.42
CA PRO A 256 -21.88 38.15 -22.92
C PRO A 256 -22.33 39.21 -21.92
N GLN A 257 -21.90 39.08 -20.66
CA GLN A 257 -21.86 40.28 -19.82
C GLN A 257 -20.69 41.14 -20.30
N PRO A 258 -20.86 42.47 -20.38
CA PRO A 258 -19.95 43.36 -21.12
C PRO A 258 -18.49 43.40 -20.63
N ASP A 259 -18.16 42.73 -19.53
CA ASP A 259 -16.87 42.87 -18.83
C ASP A 259 -15.98 41.60 -18.82
N TYR A 260 -16.35 40.51 -19.50
CA TYR A 260 -15.58 39.24 -19.43
C TYR A 260 -15.41 38.53 -20.78
N VAL A 261 -14.19 38.06 -21.08
CA VAL A 261 -13.85 37.19 -22.22
C VAL A 261 -13.54 35.78 -21.72
N ASP A 262 -14.00 34.73 -22.43
CA ASP A 262 -13.73 33.31 -22.10
C ASP A 262 -12.50 32.78 -22.86
N LEU A 263 -11.46 32.34 -22.14
CA LEU A 263 -10.23 31.73 -22.63
C LEU A 263 -10.35 30.22 -22.55
N VAL A 264 -10.28 29.53 -23.68
CA VAL A 264 -10.19 28.07 -23.70
C VAL A 264 -8.73 27.66 -23.89
N VAL A 265 -8.08 27.15 -22.83
CA VAL A 265 -6.75 26.56 -22.94
C VAL A 265 -6.89 25.13 -23.44
N ARG A 266 -6.45 24.90 -24.68
CA ARG A 266 -6.53 23.62 -25.38
C ARG A 266 -5.20 22.89 -25.26
N LYS A 267 -5.19 21.69 -24.67
CA LYS A 267 -4.01 20.83 -24.60
C LYS A 267 -4.04 19.75 -25.67
N SER A 268 -2.86 19.43 -26.20
CA SER A 268 -2.69 18.33 -27.16
C SER A 268 -3.23 17.01 -26.58
N THR A 269 -3.87 16.23 -27.45
CA THR A 269 -4.27 14.83 -27.19
C THR A 269 -3.14 13.85 -27.44
N ASP A 270 -1.98 14.32 -27.89
CA ASP A 270 -0.83 13.47 -28.18
C ASP A 270 -0.33 12.80 -26.90
N TYR A 271 -0.03 11.52 -27.00
CA TYR A 271 0.50 10.74 -25.89
C TYR A 271 2.01 10.72 -26.00
N VAL A 272 2.70 11.00 -24.88
CA VAL A 272 4.14 10.75 -24.83
C VAL A 272 4.37 9.29 -24.48
N PRO A 273 5.08 8.51 -25.33
CA PRO A 273 5.41 7.13 -25.01
C PRO A 273 6.19 7.05 -23.70
N MET A 274 5.65 6.29 -22.74
CA MET A 274 6.27 6.04 -21.43
C MET A 274 7.52 5.14 -21.51
N THR A 275 7.88 4.68 -22.72
CA THR A 275 9.07 3.84 -22.96
C THR A 275 10.38 4.55 -22.62
N LYS A 276 10.35 5.87 -22.41
CA LYS A 276 11.47 6.66 -21.92
C LYS A 276 11.03 7.50 -20.72
N TRP A 277 11.48 7.10 -19.53
CA TRP A 277 11.39 7.89 -18.27
C TRP A 277 12.06 9.28 -18.34
N ALA A 278 12.62 9.65 -19.51
CA ALA A 278 13.15 10.96 -19.87
C ALA A 278 12.16 12.11 -19.66
N VAL A 279 10.85 11.83 -19.56
CA VAL A 279 9.84 12.87 -19.27
C VAL A 279 9.66 13.16 -17.79
N CYS A 280 10.22 12.37 -16.86
CA CYS A 280 9.88 12.53 -15.46
C CYS A 280 10.41 13.83 -14.83
N THR A 281 11.52 14.36 -15.32
CA THR A 281 12.00 15.70 -14.95
C THR A 281 11.03 16.79 -15.42
N ARG A 282 10.45 16.62 -16.62
CA ARG A 282 9.42 17.50 -17.20
C ARG A 282 8.05 17.38 -16.52
N MET A 283 7.76 16.23 -15.94
CA MET A 283 6.48 15.94 -15.28
C MET A 283 6.38 16.44 -13.85
N PHE A 284 7.50 16.43 -13.12
CA PHE A 284 7.53 16.71 -11.69
C PHE A 284 8.52 17.82 -11.37
N PRO A 285 8.22 19.07 -11.75
CA PRO A 285 9.12 20.20 -11.52
C PRO A 285 9.37 20.47 -10.02
N THR A 286 8.48 20.04 -9.12
CA THR A 286 8.70 20.14 -7.67
C THR A 286 9.66 19.07 -7.14
N LEU A 287 9.70 17.89 -7.77
CA LEU A 287 10.59 16.79 -7.41
C LEU A 287 11.98 16.92 -8.06
N PHE A 288 12.05 17.48 -9.27
CA PHE A 288 13.26 17.68 -10.07
C PHE A 288 13.48 19.15 -10.44
N PRO A 289 13.65 20.06 -9.47
CA PRO A 289 13.72 21.51 -9.72
C PRO A 289 14.91 21.94 -10.59
N ALA A 290 16.01 21.18 -10.59
CA ALA A 290 17.17 21.44 -11.43
C ALA A 290 17.11 20.76 -12.82
N GLY A 291 16.11 19.91 -13.06
CA GLY A 291 16.03 19.09 -14.27
C GLY A 291 17.11 18.01 -14.39
N SER A 292 17.87 17.76 -13.33
CA SER A 292 18.99 16.83 -13.30
C SER A 292 18.72 15.63 -12.37
N GLY A 293 19.58 14.61 -12.48
CA GLY A 293 19.49 13.41 -11.65
C GLY A 293 18.31 12.52 -12.01
N GLY A 294 17.78 12.74 -13.22
CA GLY A 294 16.73 11.95 -13.81
C GLY A 294 17.19 10.53 -14.14
N PRO A 295 16.26 9.67 -14.57
CA PRO A 295 16.53 8.26 -14.88
C PRO A 295 17.40 8.10 -16.12
N THR A 296 17.34 9.03 -17.07
CA THR A 296 18.15 9.07 -18.30
C THR A 296 19.40 9.92 -18.17
N GLU A 297 19.71 10.42 -16.97
CA GLU A 297 20.96 11.15 -16.74
C GLU A 297 22.16 10.26 -17.10
N GLU A 298 23.12 10.84 -17.83
CA GLU A 298 24.38 10.19 -18.10
C GLU A 298 25.18 10.05 -16.81
N ARG A 299 25.72 8.85 -16.56
CA ARG A 299 26.45 8.52 -15.33
C ARG A 299 27.67 7.69 -15.67
N ASP A 300 28.77 7.96 -14.99
CA ASP A 300 30.00 7.17 -15.10
C ASP A 300 29.76 5.70 -14.69
N LYS A 301 28.96 5.49 -13.64
CA LYS A 301 28.45 4.18 -13.26
C LYS A 301 26.98 4.08 -13.58
N TYR A 302 26.66 3.13 -14.46
CA TYR A 302 25.31 2.76 -14.81
C TYR A 302 24.43 2.51 -13.57
N MET A 303 23.25 3.10 -13.57
CA MET A 303 22.21 2.91 -12.56
C MET A 303 20.95 2.40 -13.25
N SER A 304 20.49 1.21 -12.89
CA SER A 304 19.22 0.71 -13.40
C SER A 304 18.06 1.59 -12.91
N VAL A 305 17.00 1.72 -13.72
CA VAL A 305 15.81 2.52 -13.34
C VAL A 305 15.21 2.05 -12.01
N ARG A 306 15.23 0.74 -11.73
CA ARG A 306 14.82 0.20 -10.43
C ARG A 306 15.65 0.74 -9.27
N ARG A 307 16.99 0.77 -9.41
CA ARG A 307 17.87 1.33 -8.37
C ARG A 307 17.63 2.84 -8.22
N TRP A 308 17.44 3.53 -9.33
CA TRP A 308 17.15 4.96 -9.35
C TRP A 308 15.82 5.31 -8.67
N ILE A 309 14.72 4.60 -8.94
CA ILE A 309 13.43 4.76 -8.24
C ILE A 309 13.61 4.54 -6.73
N LEU A 310 14.27 3.44 -6.35
CA LEU A 310 14.52 3.14 -4.94
C LEU A 310 15.36 4.21 -4.26
N ARG A 311 16.29 4.83 -4.99
CA ARG A 311 17.05 5.98 -4.50
C ARG A 311 16.12 7.17 -4.29
N CYS A 312 15.32 7.58 -5.27
CA CYS A 312 14.38 8.69 -5.16
C CYS A 312 13.46 8.55 -3.93
N LEU A 313 12.91 7.36 -3.71
CA LEU A 313 12.06 7.04 -2.55
C LEU A 313 12.80 7.03 -1.20
N ARG A 314 14.14 7.05 -1.20
CA ARG A 314 15.00 7.03 0.02
C ARG A 314 15.78 8.32 0.23
N ILE A 315 15.56 9.33 -0.62
CA ILE A 315 16.17 10.65 -0.42
C ILE A 315 15.54 11.29 0.82
N HIS A 316 16.38 12.01 1.57
CA HIS A 316 15.97 12.78 2.73
C HIS A 316 14.78 13.70 2.42
N GLY A 317 13.84 13.84 3.36
CA GLY A 317 12.69 14.74 3.26
C GLY A 317 11.44 14.11 2.62
N HIS A 318 11.48 12.83 2.23
CA HIS A 318 10.30 12.03 1.89
C HIS A 318 9.42 12.59 0.74
N ARG A 319 9.92 13.58 -0.02
CA ARG A 319 9.15 14.30 -1.04
C ARG A 319 8.64 13.40 -2.16
N PHE A 320 9.38 12.35 -2.52
CA PHE A 320 9.01 11.41 -3.58
C PHE A 320 7.92 10.43 -3.15
N GLU A 321 7.93 9.97 -1.89
CA GLU A 321 6.88 9.07 -1.39
C GLU A 321 5.59 9.82 -1.07
N LYS A 322 5.69 11.08 -0.62
CA LYS A 322 4.53 11.94 -0.34
C LYS A 322 3.91 12.55 -1.59
N HIS A 323 4.61 12.55 -2.71
CA HIS A 323 4.09 13.10 -3.95
C HIS A 323 2.91 12.28 -4.48
N TYR A 324 1.82 12.98 -4.83
CA TYR A 324 0.52 12.37 -5.17
C TYR A 324 0.56 11.35 -6.33
N ALA A 325 1.50 11.48 -7.26
CA ALA A 325 1.58 10.64 -8.47
C ALA A 325 2.84 9.77 -8.59
N PHE A 326 3.92 10.09 -7.86
CA PHE A 326 5.24 9.54 -8.20
C PHE A 326 5.32 8.03 -7.94
N MET A 327 4.81 7.57 -6.79
CA MET A 327 4.83 6.14 -6.44
C MET A 327 4.01 5.28 -7.40
N LEU A 328 2.85 5.78 -7.85
CA LEU A 328 2.00 5.09 -8.80
C LEU A 328 2.69 4.94 -10.15
N LEU A 329 3.29 6.03 -10.66
CA LEU A 329 4.07 5.99 -11.90
C LEU A 329 5.28 5.06 -11.80
N ALA A 330 5.98 5.10 -10.66
CA ALA A 330 7.11 4.23 -10.37
C ALA A 330 6.71 2.74 -10.40
N PHE A 331 5.57 2.39 -9.80
CA PHE A 331 5.05 1.03 -9.82
C PHE A 331 4.68 0.57 -11.23
N ASP A 332 3.85 1.34 -11.94
CA ASP A 332 3.37 1.00 -13.28
C ASP A 332 4.52 0.80 -14.26
N PHE A 333 5.53 1.66 -14.19
CA PHE A 333 6.70 1.49 -15.03
C PHE A 333 7.47 0.21 -14.72
N LEU A 334 7.74 -0.08 -13.44
CA LEU A 334 8.46 -1.29 -13.07
C LEU A 334 7.68 -2.54 -13.50
N ALA A 335 6.35 -2.51 -13.37
CA ALA A 335 5.47 -3.58 -13.81
C ALA A 335 5.47 -3.72 -15.34
N PHE A 336 5.38 -2.60 -16.06
CA PHE A 336 5.40 -2.55 -17.53
C PHE A 336 6.73 -3.05 -18.10
N GLU A 337 7.87 -2.57 -17.59
CA GLU A 337 9.19 -2.99 -18.07
C GLU A 337 9.44 -4.48 -17.79
N ASN A 338 8.99 -4.98 -16.64
CA ASN A 338 9.09 -6.41 -16.33
C ASN A 338 8.20 -7.26 -17.26
N ALA A 339 6.99 -6.80 -17.56
CA ALA A 339 6.08 -7.43 -18.50
C ALA A 339 6.66 -7.41 -19.93
N ARG A 340 7.16 -6.27 -20.41
CA ARG A 340 7.74 -6.08 -21.74
C ARG A 340 8.99 -6.93 -21.94
N ARG A 341 9.89 -6.98 -20.96
CA ARG A 341 11.08 -7.85 -21.02
C ARG A 341 10.69 -9.32 -21.11
N THR A 342 9.67 -9.74 -20.35
CA THR A 342 9.17 -11.12 -20.41
C THR A 342 8.51 -11.41 -21.75
N LEU A 343 7.76 -10.45 -22.31
CA LEU A 343 7.19 -10.51 -23.64
C LEU A 343 8.27 -10.72 -24.70
N TYR A 344 9.32 -9.91 -24.67
CA TYR A 344 10.44 -9.96 -25.62
C TYR A 344 11.18 -11.31 -25.59
N VAL A 345 11.37 -11.88 -24.39
CA VAL A 345 12.13 -13.14 -24.23
C VAL A 345 11.27 -14.39 -24.45
N ARG A 346 9.95 -14.33 -24.19
CA ARG A 346 9.10 -15.53 -24.07
C ARG A 346 7.84 -15.52 -24.94
N MET A 347 7.59 -14.48 -25.74
CA MET A 347 6.45 -14.55 -26.65
C MET A 347 6.71 -15.57 -27.75
N ASP A 348 5.93 -16.64 -27.67
CA ASP A 348 5.56 -17.45 -28.82
C ASP A 348 4.16 -17.02 -29.28
N VAL A 349 4.05 -15.78 -29.79
CA VAL A 349 2.80 -15.26 -30.33
C VAL A 349 2.92 -15.22 -31.84
N LYS A 350 2.05 -15.96 -32.51
CA LYS A 350 1.95 -15.96 -33.97
C LYS A 350 1.76 -14.52 -34.45
N ARG A 351 2.48 -14.11 -35.50
CA ARG A 351 2.36 -12.77 -36.15
C ARG A 351 0.90 -12.34 -36.40
N GLN A 352 -0.01 -13.31 -36.59
CA GLN A 352 -1.44 -13.08 -36.77
C GLN A 352 -2.12 -12.38 -35.58
N ALA A 353 -1.68 -12.59 -34.34
CA ALA A 353 -2.27 -11.93 -33.17
C ALA A 353 -1.89 -10.44 -33.05
N LEU A 354 -0.88 -9.97 -33.79
CA LEU A 354 -0.58 -8.53 -33.91
C LEU A 354 -1.61 -7.79 -34.77
N LYS A 355 -2.35 -8.50 -35.65
CA LYS A 355 -3.50 -7.94 -36.38
C LYS A 355 -4.70 -7.67 -35.44
N ALA A 356 -4.73 -8.26 -34.25
CA ALA A 356 -5.75 -8.00 -33.23
C ALA A 356 -5.59 -6.63 -32.53
N ALA A 357 -4.64 -5.79 -32.95
CA ALA A 357 -4.60 -4.38 -32.54
C ALA A 357 -5.78 -3.56 -33.11
N GLU A 358 -6.53 -4.11 -34.08
CA GLU A 358 -7.75 -3.53 -34.66
C GLU A 358 -9.04 -4.21 -34.14
N VAL A 359 -9.05 -4.74 -32.91
CA VAL A 359 -10.29 -5.31 -32.33
C VAL A 359 -11.28 -4.19 -32.06
N LYS A 360 -12.43 -4.24 -32.74
CA LYS A 360 -13.54 -3.31 -32.51
C LYS A 360 -13.99 -3.36 -31.05
N ARG A 361 -14.34 -2.19 -30.48
CA ARG A 361 -14.82 -2.08 -29.10
C ARG A 361 -15.96 -3.06 -28.82
N SER A 362 -16.92 -3.19 -29.73
CA SER A 362 -18.05 -4.13 -29.61
C SER A 362 -17.62 -5.58 -29.38
N THR A 363 -16.58 -6.04 -30.09
CA THR A 363 -16.00 -7.38 -29.93
C THR A 363 -15.32 -7.55 -28.56
N VAL A 364 -14.67 -6.50 -28.05
CA VAL A 364 -14.12 -6.52 -26.67
C VAL A 364 -15.24 -6.68 -25.64
N LEU A 365 -16.36 -5.97 -25.80
CA LEU A 365 -17.50 -6.07 -24.89
C LEU A 365 -18.15 -7.45 -24.92
N GLU A 366 -18.30 -8.03 -26.10
CA GLU A 366 -18.76 -9.41 -26.27
C GLU A 366 -17.81 -10.40 -25.59
N ALA A 367 -16.50 -10.23 -25.77
CA ALA A 367 -15.49 -11.05 -25.10
C ALA A 367 -15.54 -10.91 -23.57
N ILE A 368 -15.77 -9.71 -23.02
CA ILE A 368 -15.94 -9.51 -21.56
C ILE A 368 -17.17 -10.27 -21.05
N LYS A 369 -18.30 -10.19 -21.75
CA LYS A 369 -19.51 -10.95 -21.41
C LYS A 369 -19.22 -12.46 -21.46
N TYR A 370 -18.52 -12.91 -22.50
CA TYR A 370 -18.11 -14.29 -22.64
C TYR A 370 -17.18 -14.75 -21.52
N PHE A 371 -16.20 -13.94 -21.09
CA PHE A 371 -15.32 -14.28 -19.97
C PHE A 371 -16.08 -14.40 -18.63
N ARG A 372 -17.13 -13.59 -18.41
CA ARG A 372 -18.02 -13.73 -17.24
C ARG A 372 -18.81 -15.05 -17.33
N HIS A 373 -19.40 -15.33 -18.49
CA HIS A 373 -20.09 -16.59 -18.75
C HIS A 373 -19.18 -17.80 -18.50
N MET A 374 -17.93 -17.77 -18.98
CA MET A 374 -16.94 -18.81 -18.70
C MET A 374 -16.67 -18.99 -17.21
N ALA A 375 -16.59 -17.90 -16.45
CA ALA A 375 -16.38 -17.95 -15.00
C ALA A 375 -17.59 -18.58 -14.29
N ASP A 376 -18.80 -18.24 -14.70
CA ASP A 376 -20.05 -18.79 -14.16
C ASP A 376 -20.22 -20.26 -14.50
N CYS A 377 -19.97 -20.66 -15.75
CA CYS A 377 -19.95 -22.06 -16.18
C CYS A 377 -18.96 -22.87 -15.36
N LYS A 378 -17.74 -22.34 -15.15
CA LYS A 378 -16.73 -22.98 -14.32
C LYS A 378 -17.18 -23.11 -12.86
N ALA A 379 -17.83 -22.10 -12.30
CA ALA A 379 -18.38 -22.15 -10.94
C ALA A 379 -19.47 -23.22 -10.80
N LYS A 380 -20.25 -23.45 -11.87
CA LYS A 380 -21.32 -24.45 -11.95
C LYS A 380 -20.84 -25.84 -12.40
N GLY A 381 -19.56 -26.00 -12.76
CA GLY A 381 -19.02 -27.26 -13.30
C GLY A 381 -19.49 -27.59 -14.72
N ILE A 382 -20.03 -26.61 -15.45
CA ILE A 382 -20.59 -26.77 -16.80
C ILE A 382 -19.54 -26.36 -17.84
N LYS A 383 -19.49 -27.08 -18.97
CA LYS A 383 -18.62 -26.71 -20.10
C LYS A 383 -19.23 -25.49 -20.83
N PRO A 384 -18.48 -24.38 -21.01
CA PRO A 384 -19.01 -23.21 -21.70
C PRO A 384 -19.23 -23.50 -23.18
N GLN A 385 -20.20 -22.82 -23.79
CA GLN A 385 -20.41 -22.86 -25.23
C GLN A 385 -19.21 -22.23 -25.97
N PRO A 386 -18.91 -22.66 -27.21
CA PRO A 386 -17.83 -22.07 -28.00
C PRO A 386 -18.11 -20.58 -28.28
N PRO A 387 -17.08 -19.70 -28.27
CA PRO A 387 -17.25 -18.29 -28.60
C PRO A 387 -17.46 -18.11 -30.11
N THR A 388 -17.99 -16.95 -30.49
CA THR A 388 -18.00 -16.49 -31.89
C THR A 388 -16.55 -16.38 -32.42
N PRO A 389 -16.30 -16.50 -33.75
CA PRO A 389 -14.95 -16.41 -34.31
C PRO A 389 -14.20 -15.14 -33.89
N SER A 390 -14.87 -13.99 -33.88
CA SER A 390 -14.29 -12.71 -33.46
C SER A 390 -13.90 -12.69 -31.97
N VAL A 391 -14.72 -13.27 -31.10
CA VAL A 391 -14.38 -13.41 -29.67
C VAL A 391 -13.30 -14.47 -29.47
N HIS A 392 -13.28 -15.53 -30.29
CA HIS A 392 -12.25 -16.55 -30.25
C HIS A 392 -10.85 -15.96 -30.50
N GLU A 393 -10.71 -15.04 -31.45
CA GLU A 393 -9.45 -14.30 -31.68
C GLU A 393 -9.01 -13.52 -30.44
N VAL A 394 -9.95 -12.85 -29.74
CA VAL A 394 -9.67 -12.15 -28.47
C VAL A 394 -9.27 -13.13 -27.36
N VAL A 395 -9.89 -14.32 -27.31
CA VAL A 395 -9.52 -15.39 -26.36
C VAL A 395 -8.10 -15.91 -26.64
N GLU A 396 -7.72 -16.10 -27.89
CA GLU A 396 -6.36 -16.50 -28.28
C GLU A 396 -5.34 -15.40 -27.95
N LEU A 397 -5.65 -14.14 -28.26
CA LEU A 397 -4.82 -13.00 -27.85
C LEU A 397 -4.62 -12.99 -26.34
N ARG A 398 -5.69 -13.21 -25.56
CA ARG A 398 -5.65 -13.27 -24.10
C ARG A 398 -4.76 -14.39 -23.57
N LYS A 399 -4.68 -15.54 -24.26
CA LYS A 399 -3.75 -16.63 -23.92
C LYS A 399 -2.30 -16.17 -24.07
N GLY A 400 -1.97 -15.47 -25.16
CA GLY A 400 -0.65 -14.86 -25.36
C GLY A 400 -0.26 -13.87 -24.26
N LEU A 401 -1.24 -13.10 -23.75
CA LEU A 401 -1.04 -12.15 -22.65
C LEU A 401 -0.77 -12.80 -21.27
N ARG A 402 -0.93 -14.12 -21.12
CA ARG A 402 -0.60 -14.79 -19.83
C ARG A 402 0.89 -14.75 -19.52
N VAL A 403 1.74 -14.73 -20.55
CA VAL A 403 3.19 -14.68 -20.42
C VAL A 403 3.65 -13.39 -19.72
N PRO A 404 3.31 -12.17 -20.22
CA PRO A 404 3.65 -10.93 -19.52
C PRO A 404 2.95 -10.80 -18.16
N GLU A 405 1.71 -11.30 -18.02
CA GLU A 405 1.02 -11.30 -16.73
C GLU A 405 1.79 -12.10 -15.67
N SER A 406 2.46 -13.19 -16.04
CA SER A 406 3.27 -13.98 -15.09
C SER A 406 4.42 -13.19 -14.46
N ALA A 407 4.85 -12.10 -15.11
CA ALA A 407 5.88 -11.20 -14.62
C ALA A 407 5.31 -9.93 -13.97
N PHE A 408 4.02 -9.66 -14.13
CA PHE A 408 3.38 -8.51 -13.52
C PHE A 408 3.27 -8.68 -11.99
N TYR A 409 3.70 -7.67 -11.23
CA TYR A 409 3.72 -7.74 -9.77
C TYR A 409 2.31 -7.88 -9.20
N GLY A 410 2.11 -8.87 -8.32
CA GLY A 410 0.80 -9.10 -7.70
C GLY A 410 -0.28 -9.61 -8.66
N SER A 411 0.08 -10.12 -9.84
CA SER A 411 -0.90 -10.73 -10.75
C SER A 411 -1.30 -12.14 -10.31
N ASN A 412 -2.49 -12.59 -10.71
CA ASN A 412 -2.93 -13.96 -10.44
C ASN A 412 -2.10 -15.02 -11.17
N ILE A 413 -1.54 -14.70 -12.33
CA ILE A 413 -0.65 -15.62 -13.07
C ILE A 413 0.72 -15.70 -12.39
N GLY A 414 1.26 -14.58 -11.90
CA GLY A 414 2.50 -14.57 -11.11
C GLY A 414 2.36 -15.40 -9.83
N ARG A 415 1.23 -15.28 -9.12
CA ARG A 415 0.91 -16.16 -7.97
C ARG A 415 0.79 -17.62 -8.35
N MET A 416 0.19 -17.94 -9.51
CA MET A 416 0.11 -19.31 -10.01
C MET A 416 1.50 -19.91 -10.26
N ARG A 417 2.42 -19.13 -10.84
CA ARG A 417 3.81 -19.55 -11.05
C ARG A 417 4.51 -19.84 -9.72
N ALA A 418 4.45 -18.92 -8.77
CA ALA A 418 5.05 -19.11 -7.44
C ALA A 418 4.47 -20.32 -6.70
N ARG A 419 3.17 -20.61 -6.91
CA ARG A 419 2.52 -21.82 -6.42
C ARG A 419 3.12 -23.09 -7.02
N HIS A 420 3.39 -23.11 -8.33
CA HIS A 420 4.05 -24.24 -8.97
C HIS A 420 5.47 -24.46 -8.44
N ASP A 421 6.22 -23.38 -8.19
CA ASP A 421 7.56 -23.47 -7.59
C ASP A 421 7.48 -24.14 -6.20
N LEU A 422 6.50 -23.76 -5.37
CA LEU A 422 6.31 -24.34 -4.05
C LEU A 422 5.81 -25.80 -4.08
N PHE A 423 5.00 -26.19 -5.08
CA PHE A 423 4.70 -27.60 -5.34
C PHE A 423 5.94 -28.40 -5.76
N GLY A 424 6.85 -27.80 -6.53
CA GLY A 424 8.15 -28.39 -6.84
C GLY A 424 8.98 -28.64 -5.58
N MET A 425 8.93 -27.70 -4.61
CA MET A 425 9.57 -27.88 -3.31
C MET A 425 8.94 -29.02 -2.50
N LEU A 426 7.61 -29.15 -2.46
CA LEU A 426 6.95 -30.31 -1.83
C LEU A 426 7.42 -31.63 -2.45
N LYS A 427 7.50 -31.71 -3.78
CA LYS A 427 7.98 -32.91 -4.47
C LYS A 427 9.44 -33.23 -4.13
N ARG A 428 10.28 -32.21 -3.96
CA ARG A 428 11.73 -32.37 -3.70
C ARG A 428 12.05 -32.66 -2.23
N PHE A 429 11.37 -32.00 -1.30
CA PHE A 429 11.71 -32.00 0.11
C PHE A 429 10.74 -32.80 0.98
N GLY A 430 9.62 -33.25 0.42
CA GLY A 430 8.55 -33.91 1.18
C GLY A 430 7.57 -32.91 1.79
N PRO A 431 6.77 -33.33 2.80
CA PRO A 431 5.88 -32.42 3.50
C PRO A 431 6.69 -31.31 4.19
N MET A 432 6.14 -30.10 4.20
CA MET A 432 6.68 -29.02 5.04
C MET A 432 6.37 -29.33 6.51
N GLN A 433 7.23 -28.90 7.43
CA GLN A 433 7.04 -29.15 8.86
C GLN A 433 6.32 -27.99 9.55
N ILE A 434 6.59 -26.75 9.12
CA ILE A 434 6.05 -25.56 9.77
C ILE A 434 5.41 -24.66 8.73
N PHE A 435 4.18 -24.24 9.01
CA PHE A 435 3.55 -23.11 8.37
C PHE A 435 3.62 -21.92 9.32
N PHE A 436 4.38 -20.89 8.94
CA PHE A 436 4.60 -19.71 9.76
C PHE A 436 4.02 -18.48 9.08
N THR A 437 3.32 -17.65 9.84
CA THR A 437 2.79 -16.38 9.35
C THR A 437 3.14 -15.25 10.30
N ILE A 438 3.34 -14.05 9.76
CA ILE A 438 3.69 -12.86 10.55
C ILE A 438 3.02 -11.62 9.97
N SER A 439 2.46 -10.76 10.84
CA SER A 439 1.72 -9.55 10.47
C SER A 439 2.32 -8.31 11.13
N PRO A 440 3.48 -7.79 10.68
CA PRO A 440 4.09 -6.61 11.27
C PRO A 440 3.12 -5.42 11.27
N ASP A 441 2.88 -4.84 12.44
CA ASP A 441 1.98 -3.69 12.61
C ASP A 441 2.75 -2.37 12.49
N SER A 442 2.44 -1.55 11.48
CA SER A 442 3.08 -0.26 11.30
C SER A 442 2.74 0.74 12.41
N ALA A 443 1.60 0.60 13.08
CA ALA A 443 1.25 1.41 14.26
C ALA A 443 1.77 0.81 15.58
N GLY A 444 2.26 -0.44 15.54
CA GLY A 444 2.83 -1.17 16.68
C GLY A 444 4.30 -0.85 16.97
N THR A 445 4.89 0.14 16.28
CA THR A 445 6.31 0.49 16.43
C THR A 445 6.55 2.00 16.39
N TYR A 446 7.52 2.48 17.16
CA TYR A 446 8.07 3.84 17.02
C TYR A 446 9.08 3.97 15.87
N ALA A 447 9.55 2.85 15.30
CA ALA A 447 10.62 2.87 14.31
C ALA A 447 10.27 3.65 13.04
N ILE A 448 8.98 3.73 12.68
CA ILE A 448 8.53 4.51 11.52
C ILE A 448 8.56 6.00 11.88
N SER A 449 7.94 6.40 13.00
CA SER A 449 7.93 7.79 13.47
C SER A 449 9.32 8.38 13.68
N ILE A 450 10.26 7.59 14.21
CA ILE A 450 11.67 8.01 14.38
C ILE A 450 12.33 8.19 13.01
N LYS A 451 12.17 7.22 12.10
CA LYS A 451 12.84 7.25 10.78
C LYS A 451 12.26 8.26 9.82
N SER A 452 10.99 8.62 9.99
CA SER A 452 10.35 9.71 9.24
C SER A 452 10.66 11.09 9.81
N GLY A 453 11.32 11.18 10.97
CA GLY A 453 11.65 12.44 11.64
C GLY A 453 10.46 13.12 12.31
N GLU A 454 9.36 12.40 12.55
CA GLU A 454 8.17 12.94 13.23
C GLU A 454 8.37 13.02 14.75
N ILE A 455 9.27 12.19 15.29
CA ILE A 455 9.66 12.24 16.70
C ILE A 455 11.18 12.12 16.85
N PRO A 456 11.79 12.88 17.79
CA PRO A 456 13.18 12.68 18.16
C PRO A 456 13.39 11.29 18.78
N LYS A 457 14.55 10.67 18.53
CA LYS A 457 14.94 9.40 19.17
C LYS A 457 14.97 9.52 20.71
N ALA A 458 15.42 10.68 21.22
CA ALA A 458 15.53 10.96 22.65
C ALA A 458 14.21 10.77 23.41
N VAL A 459 13.07 11.17 22.82
CA VAL A 459 11.74 10.98 23.42
C VAL A 459 11.47 9.50 23.75
N VAL A 460 11.93 8.59 22.90
CA VAL A 460 11.76 7.14 23.10
C VAL A 460 12.82 6.58 24.04
N ASP A 461 14.07 7.06 23.93
CA ASP A 461 15.18 6.61 24.79
C ASP A 461 14.95 6.99 26.26
N GLU A 462 14.43 8.20 26.52
CA GLU A 462 14.11 8.73 27.85
C GLU A 462 12.77 8.19 28.40
N ALA A 463 12.10 7.31 27.64
CA ALA A 463 10.78 6.77 27.99
C ALA A 463 9.72 7.85 28.30
N ASN A 464 9.81 9.02 27.66
CA ASN A 464 8.90 10.13 27.90
C ASN A 464 7.54 9.90 27.21
N THR A 465 6.63 9.23 27.92
CA THR A 465 5.29 8.85 27.42
C THR A 465 4.38 10.04 27.10
N LEU A 466 4.63 11.22 27.68
CA LEU A 466 3.88 12.45 27.39
C LEU A 466 4.18 12.99 25.99
N LEU A 467 5.42 12.83 25.53
CA LEU A 467 5.86 13.27 24.21
C LEU A 467 5.77 12.16 23.16
N ALA A 468 5.68 10.90 23.58
CA ALA A 468 5.58 9.77 22.67
C ALA A 468 4.18 9.68 22.02
N PRO A 469 4.08 9.50 20.68
CA PRO A 469 2.80 9.44 20.01
C PRO A 469 2.06 8.18 20.42
N ASN A 470 0.78 8.31 20.75
CA ASN A 470 -0.11 7.17 21.00
C ASN A 470 -0.33 6.34 19.71
N ARG A 471 -0.99 5.19 19.82
CA ARG A 471 -1.20 4.29 18.66
C ARG A 471 -1.95 4.95 17.49
N ALA A 472 -2.95 5.79 17.77
CA ALA A 472 -3.72 6.47 16.73
C ALA A 472 -2.85 7.45 15.93
N GLU A 473 -2.02 8.21 16.63
CA GLU A 473 -1.08 9.14 16.01
C GLU A 473 -0.01 8.42 15.19
N ARG A 474 0.55 7.32 15.72
CA ARG A 474 1.47 6.47 14.95
C ARG A 474 0.83 5.90 13.69
N LYS A 475 -0.46 5.52 13.74
CA LYS A 475 -1.20 5.05 12.56
C LYS A 475 -1.34 6.15 11.50
N ARG A 476 -1.61 7.39 11.92
CA ARG A 476 -1.66 8.57 11.04
C ARG A 476 -0.30 8.85 10.39
N ILE A 477 0.78 8.76 11.18
CA ILE A 477 2.15 8.88 10.68
C ILE A 477 2.44 7.76 9.66
N ALA A 478 2.22 6.50 10.01
CA ALA A 478 2.46 5.37 9.11
C ALA A 478 1.72 5.50 7.76
N ALA A 479 0.47 5.99 7.77
CA ALA A 479 -0.29 6.25 6.55
C ALA A 479 0.36 7.33 5.65
N SER A 480 1.11 8.27 6.25
CA SER A 480 1.80 9.36 5.56
C SER A 480 3.20 8.98 5.03
N TYR A 481 3.73 7.82 5.45
CA TYR A 481 5.09 7.35 5.11
C TYR A 481 5.12 5.89 4.62
N PRO A 482 4.43 5.57 3.50
CA PRO A 482 4.29 4.20 3.01
C PRO A 482 5.61 3.52 2.62
N VAL A 483 6.64 4.27 2.22
CA VAL A 483 7.96 3.68 1.91
C VAL A 483 8.65 3.25 3.20
N GLU A 484 8.54 4.01 4.29
CA GLU A 484 9.08 3.59 5.58
C GLU A 484 8.32 2.39 6.17
N CYS A 485 7.01 2.30 5.97
CA CYS A 485 6.23 1.10 6.29
C CYS A 485 6.73 -0.14 5.51
N ALA A 486 6.93 -0.01 4.19
CA ALA A 486 7.48 -1.09 3.37
C ALA A 486 8.91 -1.48 3.79
N ARG A 487 9.73 -0.51 4.17
CA ARG A 487 11.09 -0.75 4.70
C ARG A 487 11.05 -1.41 6.07
N TYR A 488 10.10 -1.07 6.93
CA TYR A 488 9.88 -1.73 8.22
C TYR A 488 9.52 -3.20 8.00
N PHE A 489 8.51 -3.48 7.17
CA PHE A 489 8.14 -4.85 6.82
C PHE A 489 9.33 -5.65 6.25
N LEU A 490 10.09 -5.06 5.32
CA LEU A 490 11.26 -5.73 4.75
C LEU A 490 12.35 -6.01 5.81
N ARG A 491 12.54 -5.10 6.78
CA ARG A 491 13.45 -5.36 7.90
C ARG A 491 12.99 -6.55 8.71
N VAL A 492 11.70 -6.60 9.09
CA VAL A 492 11.13 -7.72 9.85
C VAL A 492 11.28 -9.04 9.11
N VAL A 493 10.87 -9.11 7.83
CA VAL A 493 11.01 -10.32 7.01
C VAL A 493 12.46 -10.74 6.84
N ASN A 494 13.38 -9.80 6.65
CA ASN A 494 14.80 -10.14 6.58
C ASN A 494 15.32 -10.70 7.90
N THR A 495 14.90 -10.16 9.05
CA THR A 495 15.26 -10.69 10.36
C THR A 495 14.66 -12.08 10.58
N VAL A 496 13.43 -12.33 10.16
CA VAL A 496 12.82 -13.67 10.18
C VAL A 496 13.70 -14.66 9.41
N ILE A 497 14.11 -14.33 8.19
CA ILE A 497 14.91 -15.25 7.37
C ILE A 497 16.34 -15.41 7.91
N GLU A 498 17.02 -14.30 8.22
CA GLU A 498 18.44 -14.35 8.58
C GLU A 498 18.68 -14.81 10.02
N VAL A 499 17.79 -14.47 10.95
CA VAL A 499 17.97 -14.73 12.38
C VAL A 499 17.06 -15.87 12.82
N LEU A 500 15.74 -15.75 12.65
CA LEU A 500 14.81 -16.74 13.19
C LEU A 500 14.89 -18.09 12.47
N PHE A 501 15.04 -18.08 11.15
CA PHE A 501 15.27 -19.31 10.37
C PHE A 501 16.75 -19.72 10.36
N GLY A 502 17.64 -18.81 10.78
CA GLY A 502 19.08 -18.99 10.66
C GLY A 502 19.52 -19.26 9.23
N TRP A 503 19.03 -18.50 8.23
CA TRP A 503 19.37 -18.72 6.82
C TRP A 503 20.32 -17.63 6.29
N ASP A 504 21.44 -18.03 5.67
CA ASP A 504 22.34 -17.11 4.97
C ASP A 504 21.83 -16.88 3.55
N ARG A 505 21.24 -15.72 3.28
CA ARG A 505 20.69 -15.41 1.96
C ARG A 505 21.76 -15.18 0.89
N LYS A 506 22.99 -14.80 1.27
CA LYS A 506 24.09 -14.60 0.32
C LYS A 506 24.61 -15.94 -0.18
N ARG A 507 24.77 -16.90 0.72
CA ARG A 507 25.25 -18.25 0.40
C ARG A 507 24.13 -19.22 0.06
N ASN A 508 22.87 -18.79 0.21
CA ASN A 508 21.66 -19.56 -0.01
C ASN A 508 21.69 -20.93 0.71
N ARG A 509 22.04 -20.91 2.00
CA ARG A 509 22.17 -22.11 2.83
C ARG A 509 21.86 -21.82 4.31
N PRO A 510 21.63 -22.86 5.13
CA PRO A 510 21.44 -22.70 6.57
C PRO A 510 22.74 -22.19 7.24
N LYS A 511 22.60 -21.34 8.24
CA LYS A 511 23.69 -20.93 9.15
C LYS A 511 24.02 -22.07 10.09
N ARG A 512 25.27 -22.10 10.55
CA ARG A 512 25.72 -23.07 11.56
C ARG A 512 24.92 -22.84 12.84
N GLY A 513 24.31 -23.91 13.37
CA GLY A 513 23.43 -23.85 14.55
C GLY A 513 21.94 -23.68 14.24
N GLY A 514 21.55 -23.35 13.01
CA GLY A 514 20.13 -23.14 12.65
C GLY A 514 19.54 -21.86 13.25
N GLY A 515 18.21 -21.83 13.39
CA GLY A 515 17.47 -20.76 14.04
C GLY A 515 16.49 -21.30 15.09
N ILE A 516 15.49 -20.50 15.48
CA ILE A 516 14.54 -20.85 16.56
C ILE A 516 13.70 -22.10 16.24
N PHE A 517 13.52 -22.41 14.96
CA PHE A 517 12.78 -23.60 14.50
C PHE A 517 13.70 -24.82 14.27
N GLY A 518 14.98 -24.72 14.62
CA GLY A 518 16.01 -25.70 14.26
C GLY A 518 16.70 -25.38 12.93
N VAL A 519 17.25 -26.41 12.28
CA VAL A 519 18.01 -26.23 11.02
C VAL A 519 17.06 -26.25 9.83
N VAL A 520 16.76 -25.07 9.28
CA VAL A 520 15.89 -24.91 8.11
C VAL A 520 16.57 -25.45 6.85
N ARG A 521 15.98 -26.47 6.22
CA ARG A 521 16.45 -27.08 4.97
C ARG A 521 16.08 -26.25 3.74
N ALA A 522 14.86 -25.72 3.74
CA ALA A 522 14.32 -24.89 2.67
C ALA A 522 13.13 -24.09 3.19
N PHE A 523 12.78 -22.99 2.52
CA PHE A 523 11.55 -22.27 2.79
C PHE A 523 10.98 -21.61 1.53
N GLY A 524 9.66 -21.46 1.49
CA GLY A 524 8.96 -20.62 0.53
C GLY A 524 8.26 -19.48 1.25
N ALA A 525 8.26 -18.27 0.67
CA ALA A 525 7.66 -17.10 1.28
C ALA A 525 6.75 -16.36 0.30
N SER A 526 5.66 -15.79 0.81
CA SER A 526 4.72 -14.96 0.06
C SER A 526 4.24 -13.81 0.94
N ALA A 527 4.13 -12.60 0.39
CA ALA A 527 3.57 -11.46 1.09
C ALA A 527 2.22 -11.06 0.49
N GLU A 528 1.27 -10.67 1.34
CA GLU A 528 -0.02 -10.14 0.97
C GLU A 528 -0.37 -8.89 1.78
N THR A 529 -1.15 -7.99 1.19
CA THR A 529 -1.69 -6.82 1.88
C THR A 529 -2.92 -7.23 2.69
N GLN A 530 -2.98 -6.84 3.97
CA GLN A 530 -4.13 -7.00 4.83
C GLN A 530 -5.11 -5.83 4.65
N LEU A 531 -6.34 -6.00 5.15
CA LEU A 531 -7.40 -4.98 5.06
C LEU A 531 -7.02 -3.63 5.68
N ALA A 532 -6.12 -3.62 6.67
CA ALA A 532 -5.64 -2.41 7.32
C ALA A 532 -4.56 -1.66 6.51
N GLY A 533 -4.12 -2.20 5.36
CA GLY A 533 -3.06 -1.63 4.52
C GLY A 533 -1.66 -2.20 4.81
N ASP A 534 -1.46 -2.83 5.96
CA ASP A 534 -0.20 -3.47 6.33
C ASP A 534 0.08 -4.76 5.53
N LEU A 535 1.36 -5.12 5.45
CA LEU A 535 1.81 -6.33 4.78
C LEU A 535 1.88 -7.50 5.77
N HIS A 536 1.51 -8.68 5.29
CA HIS A 536 1.51 -9.93 6.01
C HIS A 536 2.28 -10.97 5.19
N ALA A 537 3.07 -11.81 5.85
CA ALA A 537 3.85 -12.84 5.19
C ALA A 537 3.42 -14.24 5.60
N HIS A 538 3.40 -15.14 4.61
CA HIS A 538 3.22 -16.58 4.74
C HIS A 538 4.54 -17.27 4.43
N PHE A 539 4.93 -18.22 5.27
CA PHE A 539 6.13 -19.04 5.11
C PHE A 539 5.79 -20.52 5.20
N ALA A 540 6.21 -21.29 4.20
CA ALA A 540 6.29 -22.74 4.26
C ALA A 540 7.73 -23.14 4.56
N VAL A 541 7.97 -23.88 5.63
CA VAL A 541 9.33 -24.17 6.13
C VAL A 541 9.56 -25.68 6.22
N TRP A 542 10.69 -26.12 5.67
CA TRP A 542 11.19 -27.49 5.75
C TRP A 542 12.37 -27.53 6.71
N LEU A 543 12.40 -28.53 7.59
CA LEU A 543 13.47 -28.73 8.56
C LEU A 543 14.33 -29.94 8.20
N HIS A 544 15.59 -29.93 8.62
CA HIS A 544 16.44 -31.13 8.59
C HIS A 544 16.02 -32.11 9.70
N GLY A 545 16.25 -33.41 9.48
CA GLY A 545 16.00 -34.46 10.47
C GLY A 545 14.57 -35.01 10.48
N PHE A 546 13.72 -34.62 9.52
CA PHE A 546 12.36 -35.12 9.38
C PHE A 546 12.23 -36.16 8.25
N PRO A 547 11.29 -37.12 8.37
CA PRO A 547 11.01 -38.09 7.31
C PRO A 547 10.58 -37.44 5.99
N THR A 548 10.89 -38.09 4.88
CA THR A 548 10.74 -37.53 3.53
C THR A 548 9.31 -37.60 2.96
N THR A 549 8.41 -38.37 3.58
CA THR A 549 7.01 -38.50 3.15
C THR A 549 6.07 -38.30 4.33
N SER A 550 4.85 -37.84 4.07
CA SER A 550 3.82 -37.67 5.10
C SER A 550 3.49 -38.98 5.81
N GLU A 551 3.52 -40.10 5.09
CA GLU A 551 3.28 -41.43 5.63
C GLU A 551 4.37 -41.84 6.63
N LYS A 552 5.64 -41.75 6.25
CA LYS A 552 6.76 -42.05 7.15
C LYS A 552 6.82 -41.09 8.34
N PHE A 553 6.43 -39.83 8.15
CA PHE A 553 6.37 -38.88 9.26
C PHE A 553 5.29 -39.27 10.27
N ARG A 554 4.12 -39.68 9.79
CA ARG A 554 3.04 -40.19 10.65
C ARG A 554 3.46 -41.50 11.35
N GLU A 555 4.01 -42.45 10.61
CA GLU A 555 4.51 -43.72 11.15
C GLU A 555 5.56 -43.49 12.24
N ALA A 556 6.51 -42.58 12.03
CA ALA A 556 7.51 -42.24 13.04
C ALA A 556 6.90 -41.61 14.30
N LEU A 557 5.85 -40.78 14.16
CA LEU A 557 5.13 -40.23 15.33
C LEU A 557 4.35 -41.29 16.12
N GLU A 558 3.86 -42.34 15.45
CA GLU A 558 3.06 -43.41 16.06
C GLU A 558 3.92 -44.54 16.64
N THR A 559 5.05 -44.88 16.00
CA THR A 559 5.82 -46.10 16.29
C THR A 559 7.17 -45.84 16.97
N ASP A 560 7.76 -44.66 16.79
CA ASP A 560 9.06 -44.30 17.36
C ASP A 560 8.87 -43.33 18.55
N ALA A 561 8.95 -43.90 19.77
CA ALA A 561 8.79 -43.16 21.01
C ALA A 561 9.87 -42.08 21.22
N GLU A 562 11.11 -42.31 20.75
CA GLU A 562 12.18 -41.32 20.87
C GLU A 562 11.91 -40.14 19.94
N PHE A 563 11.54 -40.41 18.68
CA PHE A 563 11.16 -39.39 17.72
C PHE A 563 9.96 -38.57 18.22
N HIS A 564 8.91 -39.24 18.72
CA HIS A 564 7.74 -38.58 19.29
C HIS A 564 8.13 -37.64 20.45
N SER A 565 8.92 -38.12 21.43
CA SER A 565 9.37 -37.30 22.56
C SER A 565 10.18 -36.07 22.09
N ARG A 566 11.09 -36.26 21.14
CA ARG A 566 11.90 -35.17 20.56
C ARG A 566 11.04 -34.16 19.80
N PHE A 567 10.01 -34.62 19.11
CA PHE A 567 9.07 -33.76 18.40
C PHE A 567 8.24 -32.90 19.37
N ILE A 568 7.67 -33.49 20.43
CA ILE A 568 6.94 -32.74 21.45
C ILE A 568 7.84 -31.69 22.10
N ARG A 569 9.09 -32.05 22.46
CA ARG A 569 10.06 -31.10 23.00
C ARG A 569 10.37 -29.94 22.04
N LEU A 570 10.48 -30.22 20.73
CA LEU A 570 10.64 -29.17 19.73
C LEU A 570 9.42 -28.25 19.69
N VAL A 571 8.21 -28.80 19.75
CA VAL A 571 6.97 -28.01 19.81
C VAL A 571 6.97 -27.10 21.02
N ASP A 572 7.23 -27.62 22.21
CA ASP A 572 7.21 -26.84 23.47
C ASP A 572 8.30 -25.76 23.51
N THR A 573 9.41 -25.96 22.81
CA THR A 573 10.47 -24.94 22.67
C THR A 573 10.07 -23.81 21.71
N VAL A 574 9.17 -24.10 20.77
CA VAL A 574 8.81 -23.17 19.68
C VAL A 574 7.47 -22.48 19.95
N LEU A 575 6.52 -23.16 20.56
CA LEU A 575 5.14 -22.69 20.74
C LEU A 575 4.79 -22.65 22.22
N SER A 576 4.21 -21.52 22.62
CA SER A 576 3.57 -21.33 23.90
C SER A 576 2.12 -20.90 23.67
N SER A 577 1.25 -21.23 24.62
CA SER A 577 -0.07 -20.63 24.75
C SER A 577 -0.22 -19.83 26.05
N LYS A 578 0.84 -19.81 26.88
CA LYS A 578 0.88 -19.22 28.20
C LYS A 578 1.59 -17.86 28.17
N PRO A 579 0.93 -16.75 28.51
CA PRO A 579 1.60 -15.47 28.72
C PRO A 579 2.61 -15.55 29.88
N PRO A 580 3.79 -14.92 29.78
CA PRO A 580 4.81 -14.96 30.85
C PRO A 580 4.35 -14.46 32.23
N SER A 581 3.36 -13.59 32.27
CA SER A 581 2.76 -13.08 33.52
C SER A 581 1.96 -14.14 34.30
N LEU A 582 1.54 -15.23 33.65
CA LEU A 582 0.84 -16.32 34.30
C LEU A 582 1.87 -17.31 34.88
N VAL A 583 2.47 -16.92 36.01
CA VAL A 583 3.51 -17.71 36.69
C VAL A 583 2.93 -18.97 37.30
N ASN A 584 1.81 -18.83 38.03
CA ASN A 584 1.08 -19.94 38.63
C ASN A 584 -0.24 -20.15 37.87
N GLU A 585 -0.39 -21.34 37.28
CA GLU A 585 -1.47 -21.69 36.35
C GLU A 585 -2.76 -22.14 37.04
N VAL A 586 -2.67 -22.39 38.35
CA VAL A 586 -3.75 -22.99 39.17
C VAL A 586 -4.15 -22.11 40.37
N GLN A 587 -3.43 -21.00 40.58
CA GLN A 587 -3.74 -20.03 41.65
C GLN A 587 -4.85 -19.05 41.25
N CYS A 588 -5.84 -18.90 42.13
CA CYS A 588 -6.87 -17.88 41.95
C CYS A 588 -6.29 -16.46 42.01
N VAL A 589 -6.45 -15.69 40.93
CA VAL A 589 -5.96 -14.31 40.84
C VAL A 589 -6.63 -13.36 41.85
N ARG A 590 -7.80 -13.72 42.39
CA ARG A 590 -8.53 -12.95 43.41
C ARG A 590 -8.13 -13.32 44.84
N CYS A 591 -8.35 -14.57 45.25
CA CYS A 591 -8.12 -15.00 46.64
C CYS A 591 -6.69 -15.50 46.90
N LYS A 592 -5.85 -15.59 45.86
CA LYS A 592 -4.44 -16.01 45.91
C LYS A 592 -4.18 -17.41 46.48
N ARG A 593 -5.20 -18.27 46.52
CA ARG A 593 -5.09 -19.67 46.92
C ARG A 593 -4.72 -20.54 45.72
N ASP A 594 -3.76 -21.44 45.91
CA ASP A 594 -3.30 -22.40 44.89
C ASP A 594 -4.30 -23.55 44.71
N ASP A 595 -4.34 -24.14 43.51
CA ASP A 595 -5.20 -25.28 43.15
C ASP A 595 -6.72 -25.06 43.37
N THR A 596 -7.18 -23.82 43.19
CA THR A 596 -8.58 -23.46 43.45
C THR A 596 -9.39 -23.12 42.20
N ILE A 597 -8.74 -22.80 41.08
CA ILE A 597 -9.43 -22.48 39.83
C ILE A 597 -9.76 -23.77 39.10
N GLU A 598 -11.01 -23.89 38.65
CA GLU A 598 -11.45 -24.96 37.77
C GLU A 598 -11.85 -24.49 36.39
N PRO A 599 -11.50 -25.24 35.33
CA PRO A 599 -11.98 -24.96 33.99
C PRO A 599 -13.46 -25.32 33.87
N VAL A 600 -14.21 -24.45 33.19
CA VAL A 600 -15.60 -24.68 32.81
C VAL A 600 -15.65 -24.95 31.31
N VAL A 601 -16.23 -26.07 30.91
CA VAL A 601 -16.43 -26.40 29.49
C VAL A 601 -17.51 -25.47 28.92
N PRO A 602 -17.18 -24.57 27.98
CA PRO A 602 -18.15 -23.61 27.47
C PRO A 602 -19.22 -24.31 26.62
N GLY A 603 -20.47 -23.87 26.77
CA GLY A 603 -21.59 -24.38 25.95
C GLY A 603 -21.43 -24.06 24.46
N VAL A 604 -22.24 -24.70 23.60
CA VAL A 604 -22.17 -24.58 22.13
C VAL A 604 -22.26 -23.13 21.64
N ASP A 605 -22.98 -22.28 22.37
CA ASP A 605 -23.15 -20.87 22.01
C ASP A 605 -21.86 -20.04 22.13
N ALA A 606 -20.88 -20.50 22.93
CA ALA A 606 -19.55 -19.89 23.00
C ALA A 606 -18.79 -19.93 21.67
N PHE A 607 -19.20 -20.80 20.74
CA PHE A 607 -18.60 -20.92 19.42
C PHE A 607 -19.41 -20.23 18.32
N ARG A 608 -20.56 -19.62 18.64
CA ARG A 608 -21.46 -18.97 17.69
C ARG A 608 -21.29 -17.47 17.74
N ARG A 609 -21.91 -16.76 16.80
CA ARG A 609 -21.94 -15.29 16.86
C ARG A 609 -22.81 -14.91 18.08
N PRO A 610 -22.27 -14.18 19.07
CA PRO A 610 -23.06 -13.73 20.20
C PRO A 610 -24.16 -12.76 19.75
N ALA A 611 -25.28 -12.78 20.47
CA ALA A 611 -26.28 -11.72 20.34
C ALA A 611 -25.76 -10.42 20.97
N THR A 612 -26.21 -9.28 20.43
CA THR A 612 -25.86 -7.97 20.98
C THR A 612 -26.25 -7.88 22.46
N GLY A 613 -25.33 -7.41 23.31
CA GLY A 613 -25.57 -7.27 24.75
C GLY A 613 -25.33 -8.53 25.59
N THR A 614 -24.87 -9.63 24.99
CA THR A 614 -24.45 -10.82 25.75
C THR A 614 -23.09 -10.64 26.41
N SER A 615 -22.88 -11.29 27.55
CA SER A 615 -21.60 -11.34 28.24
C SER A 615 -20.70 -12.45 27.68
N PRO A 616 -19.37 -12.35 27.83
CA PRO A 616 -18.48 -13.43 27.40
C PRO A 616 -18.78 -14.74 28.15
N PRO A 617 -18.59 -15.91 27.51
CA PRO A 617 -18.76 -17.21 28.16
C PRO A 617 -17.87 -17.37 29.39
N VAL A 618 -18.37 -18.08 30.40
CA VAL A 618 -17.56 -18.51 31.54
C VAL A 618 -16.56 -19.56 31.07
N THR A 619 -15.30 -19.36 31.41
CA THR A 619 -14.22 -20.33 31.11
C THR A 619 -13.63 -20.94 32.37
N ALA A 620 -13.75 -20.29 33.53
CA ALA A 620 -13.27 -20.85 34.79
C ALA A 620 -14.01 -20.29 36.02
N ILE A 621 -13.98 -21.03 37.13
CA ILE A 621 -14.56 -20.64 38.43
C ILE A 621 -13.59 -21.00 39.56
N CYS A 622 -13.44 -20.13 40.56
CA CYS A 622 -12.73 -20.47 41.79
C CYS A 622 -13.65 -21.21 42.76
N ARG A 623 -13.26 -22.42 43.20
CA ARG A 623 -14.02 -23.20 44.20
C ARG A 623 -14.09 -22.55 45.58
N GLU A 624 -13.06 -21.80 45.95
CA GLU A 624 -12.94 -21.24 47.31
C GLU A 624 -13.66 -19.90 47.47
N CYS A 625 -13.50 -18.98 46.52
CA CYS A 625 -14.11 -17.64 46.61
C CYS A 625 -15.32 -17.45 45.69
N GLY A 626 -15.66 -18.44 44.86
CA GLY A 626 -16.80 -18.38 43.94
C GLY A 626 -16.61 -17.42 42.76
N GLU A 627 -15.44 -16.79 42.60
CA GLU A 627 -15.19 -15.86 41.50
C GLU A 627 -15.34 -16.58 40.15
N VAL A 628 -16.04 -15.92 39.23
CA VAL A 628 -16.28 -16.39 37.87
C VAL A 628 -15.37 -15.65 36.90
N PHE A 629 -14.57 -16.38 36.13
CA PHE A 629 -13.64 -15.83 35.14
C PHE A 629 -14.13 -16.04 33.71
N ARG A 630 -13.89 -15.03 32.88
CA ARG A 630 -14.32 -14.95 31.48
C ARG A 630 -13.21 -14.34 30.62
N ASP A 631 -13.28 -14.57 29.31
CA ASP A 631 -12.43 -13.94 28.27
C ASP A 631 -10.95 -13.76 28.67
N LYS A 632 -10.57 -12.56 29.15
CA LYS A 632 -9.19 -12.17 29.49
C LYS A 632 -8.98 -11.96 31.00
N ASP A 633 -9.97 -12.22 31.85
CA ASP A 633 -9.97 -11.83 33.27
C ASP A 633 -8.72 -12.32 34.03
N ILE A 634 -8.37 -13.60 33.85
CA ILE A 634 -7.18 -14.20 34.50
C ILE A 634 -5.89 -13.57 33.95
N ILE A 635 -5.80 -13.38 32.63
CA ILE A 635 -4.63 -12.77 31.98
C ILE A 635 -4.45 -11.32 32.44
N ASP A 636 -5.50 -10.50 32.40
CA ASP A 636 -5.46 -9.10 32.81
C ASP A 636 -5.11 -8.98 34.30
N ALA A 637 -5.66 -9.84 35.16
CA ALA A 637 -5.30 -9.86 36.58
C ALA A 637 -3.84 -10.30 36.81
N SER A 638 -3.33 -11.27 36.04
CA SER A 638 -1.93 -11.70 36.11
C SER A 638 -0.96 -10.57 35.68
N ILE A 639 -1.32 -9.83 34.63
CA ILE A 639 -0.54 -8.68 34.16
C ILE A 639 -0.53 -7.59 35.22
N GLN A 640 -1.69 -7.28 35.81
CA GLN A 640 -1.80 -6.28 36.87
C GLN A 640 -1.00 -6.67 38.11
N ALA A 641 -1.06 -7.93 38.53
CA ALA A 641 -0.28 -8.42 39.67
C ALA A 641 1.23 -8.31 39.43
N LEU A 642 1.70 -8.65 38.23
CA LEU A 642 3.12 -8.57 37.88
C LEU A 642 3.60 -7.13 37.65
N ALA A 643 2.74 -6.23 37.19
CA ALA A 643 3.09 -4.83 36.96
C ALA A 643 3.22 -4.00 38.25
N GLN A 644 2.72 -4.50 39.39
CA GLN A 644 2.67 -3.79 40.68
C GLN A 644 4.01 -3.77 41.46
N SER A 645 5.16 -3.97 40.80
CA SER A 645 6.48 -3.81 41.44
C SER A 645 7.12 -2.42 41.27
N GLU A 646 6.65 -1.52 40.39
CA GLU A 646 7.13 -0.12 40.34
C GLU A 646 6.00 0.87 39.90
N ASP A 647 5.54 1.73 40.81
CA ASP A 647 4.87 3.04 40.58
C ASP A 647 3.40 3.20 40.09
N GLY A 648 2.60 2.15 39.95
CA GLY A 648 1.13 2.31 40.00
C GLY A 648 0.42 2.92 38.76
N THR A 649 -0.73 2.32 38.44
CA THR A 649 -1.65 2.62 37.33
C THR A 649 -1.10 2.46 35.90
N MET A 650 -1.37 1.27 35.32
CA MET A 650 -1.21 0.97 33.89
C MET A 650 -2.17 1.79 33.01
N ASN A 651 -1.88 3.08 32.81
CA ASN A 651 -2.64 3.89 31.87
C ASN A 651 -2.38 3.45 30.40
N GLN A 652 -3.27 3.83 29.48
CA GLN A 652 -3.18 3.39 28.08
C GLN A 652 -1.89 3.84 27.38
N GLN A 653 -1.34 5.01 27.73
CA GLN A 653 -0.10 5.52 27.14
C GLN A 653 1.10 4.66 27.57
N TRP A 654 1.17 4.29 28.85
CA TRP A 654 2.18 3.38 29.36
C TRP A 654 2.09 2.02 28.67
N ILE A 655 0.90 1.44 28.56
CA ILE A 655 0.67 0.17 27.84
C ILE A 655 1.17 0.26 26.40
N ASP A 656 0.81 1.33 25.69
CA ASP A 656 1.23 1.56 24.30
C ASP A 656 2.76 1.74 24.18
N PHE A 657 3.40 2.40 25.15
CA PHE A 657 4.85 2.52 25.22
C PHE A 657 5.53 1.17 25.46
N GLN A 658 5.05 0.40 26.44
CA GLN A 658 5.62 -0.92 26.76
C GLN A 658 5.59 -1.87 25.56
N LYS A 659 4.49 -1.87 24.79
CA LYS A 659 4.36 -2.65 23.55
C LYS A 659 5.39 -2.27 22.48
N CYS A 660 5.88 -1.05 22.47
CA CYS A 660 6.77 -0.53 21.43
C CYS A 660 8.27 -0.49 21.80
N ARG A 661 8.60 -0.50 23.10
CA ARG A 661 9.99 -0.43 23.61
C ARG A 661 10.84 -1.64 23.21
N PRO A 662 12.18 -1.59 23.14
CA PRO A 662 13.00 -2.78 22.87
C PRO A 662 12.71 -3.97 23.83
N PRO A 663 12.96 -5.23 23.43
CA PRO A 663 12.85 -6.38 24.32
C PRO A 663 13.68 -6.18 25.58
N LEU A 664 13.13 -6.50 26.75
CA LEU A 664 13.80 -6.39 28.03
C LEU A 664 13.59 -7.69 28.83
N ASP A 665 14.55 -8.01 29.67
CA ASP A 665 14.51 -9.18 30.54
C ASP A 665 13.79 -8.86 31.86
N GLY A 666 13.51 -9.89 32.66
CA GLY A 666 12.88 -9.76 33.98
C GLY A 666 11.38 -9.46 33.94
N GLU A 667 10.84 -8.95 35.06
CA GLU A 667 9.40 -8.74 35.26
C GLU A 667 8.80 -7.78 34.23
N ILE A 668 9.46 -6.65 33.97
CA ILE A 668 8.94 -5.65 33.02
C ILE A 668 8.89 -6.24 31.59
N GLY A 669 9.86 -7.09 31.24
CA GLY A 669 9.86 -7.87 30.00
C GLY A 669 8.67 -8.81 29.88
N ALA A 670 8.41 -9.56 30.96
CA ALA A 670 7.26 -10.47 31.05
C ALA A 670 5.93 -9.72 30.98
N VAL A 671 5.80 -8.57 31.65
CA VAL A 671 4.61 -7.69 31.56
C VAL A 671 4.39 -7.21 30.13
N ALA A 672 5.42 -6.65 29.48
CA ALA A 672 5.30 -6.16 28.10
C ALA A 672 4.91 -7.28 27.12
N THR A 673 5.49 -8.47 27.29
CA THR A 673 5.19 -9.65 26.46
C THR A 673 3.76 -10.12 26.68
N SER A 674 3.30 -10.22 27.93
CA SER A 674 1.92 -10.61 28.24
C SER A 674 0.90 -9.62 27.70
N ILE A 675 1.17 -8.32 27.78
CA ILE A 675 0.32 -7.28 27.15
C ILE A 675 0.24 -7.51 25.64
N LEU A 676 1.37 -7.81 24.98
CA LEU A 676 1.38 -8.10 23.55
C LEU A 676 0.59 -9.37 23.21
N VAL A 677 0.72 -10.44 23.98
CA VAL A 677 -0.07 -11.68 23.81
C VAL A 677 -1.56 -11.36 23.96
N ARG A 678 -1.95 -10.63 25.02
CA ARG A 678 -3.34 -10.21 25.26
C ARG A 678 -3.94 -9.40 24.11
N ASP A 679 -3.16 -8.49 23.54
CA ASP A 679 -3.62 -7.55 22.50
C ASP A 679 -3.54 -8.11 21.08
N THR A 680 -2.65 -9.06 20.82
CA THR A 680 -2.34 -9.50 19.44
C THR A 680 -2.58 -10.98 19.18
N GLN A 681 -2.62 -11.83 20.21
CA GLN A 681 -2.80 -13.28 20.08
C GLN A 681 -4.12 -13.81 20.63
N VAL A 682 -4.88 -13.01 21.39
CA VAL A 682 -6.19 -13.45 21.88
C VAL A 682 -7.23 -13.37 20.76
N HIS A 683 -7.86 -14.50 20.50
CA HIS A 683 -9.05 -14.58 19.66
C HIS A 683 -10.24 -13.98 20.42
N TYR A 684 -10.87 -12.94 19.88
CA TYR A 684 -12.00 -12.30 20.56
C TYR A 684 -13.16 -13.27 20.81
N TRP A 685 -13.67 -13.31 22.05
CA TRP A 685 -14.86 -14.07 22.44
C TRP A 685 -16.07 -13.76 21.56
N ASN A 686 -16.18 -12.50 21.08
CA ASN A 686 -17.31 -12.09 20.27
C ASN A 686 -17.20 -12.47 18.79
N HIS A 687 -16.09 -13.09 18.39
CA HIS A 687 -15.76 -13.54 17.05
C HIS A 687 -15.85 -12.47 15.94
N CYS A 688 -14.79 -12.31 15.17
CA CYS A 688 -14.86 -11.46 13.98
C CYS A 688 -15.66 -12.11 12.83
N LYS A 689 -16.10 -11.32 11.85
CA LYS A 689 -16.81 -11.81 10.64
C LYS A 689 -16.07 -12.96 9.94
N SER A 690 -14.73 -13.00 10.03
CA SER A 690 -13.92 -14.03 9.39
C SER A 690 -14.05 -15.42 10.03
N CYS A 691 -14.57 -15.51 11.27
CA CYS A 691 -14.80 -16.77 11.99
C CYS A 691 -15.90 -17.62 11.32
N PHE A 692 -16.88 -16.96 10.71
CA PHE A 692 -18.13 -17.55 10.22
C PHE A 692 -18.11 -17.84 8.72
N LYS A 693 -16.93 -18.17 8.18
CA LYS A 693 -16.79 -18.57 6.77
C LYS A 693 -17.20 -20.04 6.62
N LYS A 694 -17.93 -20.35 5.54
CA LYS A 694 -18.22 -21.73 5.16
C LYS A 694 -16.91 -22.46 4.83
N THR A 695 -16.60 -23.50 5.58
CA THR A 695 -15.43 -24.37 5.36
C THR A 695 -15.86 -25.83 5.39
N VAL A 696 -14.95 -26.75 5.05
CA VAL A 696 -15.22 -28.19 5.23
C VAL A 696 -15.54 -28.52 6.69
N ARG A 697 -14.86 -27.86 7.65
CA ARG A 697 -15.08 -28.04 9.09
C ARG A 697 -16.37 -27.39 9.58
N THR A 698 -16.78 -26.29 8.95
CA THR A 698 -17.95 -25.48 9.31
C THR A 698 -18.82 -25.19 8.09
N PRO A 699 -19.52 -26.20 7.53
CA PRO A 699 -20.20 -26.07 6.24
C PRO A 699 -21.33 -25.04 6.26
N LYS A 700 -22.00 -24.87 7.40
CA LYS A 700 -23.04 -23.87 7.61
C LYS A 700 -22.48 -22.47 7.90
N GLY A 701 -21.20 -22.35 8.30
CA GLY A 701 -20.58 -21.08 8.68
C GLY A 701 -21.16 -20.43 9.95
N ILE A 702 -21.93 -21.17 10.76
CA ILE A 702 -22.59 -20.64 11.98
C ILE A 702 -21.75 -20.82 13.25
N VAL A 703 -20.71 -21.64 13.18
CA VAL A 703 -19.76 -21.91 14.26
C VAL A 703 -18.40 -21.32 13.87
N CYS A 704 -17.63 -20.86 14.86
CA CYS A 704 -16.27 -20.38 14.71
C CYS A 704 -15.40 -21.44 14.03
N ARG A 705 -14.88 -21.15 12.83
CA ARG A 705 -14.02 -22.11 12.09
C ARG A 705 -12.71 -22.48 12.80
N PHE A 706 -12.28 -21.65 13.74
CA PHE A 706 -11.09 -21.88 14.57
C PHE A 706 -11.39 -22.74 15.80
N LEU A 707 -12.68 -23.03 16.08
CA LEU A 707 -13.14 -23.73 17.28
C LEU A 707 -12.60 -23.14 18.59
N LYS A 708 -12.59 -21.81 18.69
CA LYS A 708 -12.37 -21.10 19.96
C LYS A 708 -13.70 -20.96 20.71
N PRO A 709 -13.71 -21.06 22.05
CA PRO A 709 -12.57 -21.34 22.95
C PRO A 709 -12.03 -22.78 22.84
N GLU A 710 -10.71 -22.95 23.01
CA GLU A 710 -10.07 -24.28 23.07
C GLU A 710 -10.16 -24.88 24.48
N GLY A 711 -10.10 -26.22 24.58
CA GLY A 711 -10.07 -26.91 25.87
C GLY A 711 -8.75 -26.69 26.62
N VAL A 712 -8.83 -26.67 27.95
CA VAL A 712 -7.67 -26.58 28.86
C VAL A 712 -6.88 -27.89 28.82
N GLN A 713 -5.55 -27.77 28.82
CA GLN A 713 -4.59 -28.89 28.71
C GLN A 713 -3.41 -28.65 29.68
N LEU A 714 -3.56 -29.05 30.95
CA LEU A 714 -2.61 -28.74 32.02
C LEU A 714 -1.41 -29.71 32.13
N THR A 715 -1.49 -30.90 31.54
CA THR A 715 -0.46 -31.93 31.75
C THR A 715 0.79 -31.68 30.92
N SER A 716 0.63 -31.69 29.60
CA SER A 716 1.69 -31.39 28.64
C SER A 716 1.10 -31.25 27.23
N THR A 717 1.91 -30.74 26.31
CA THR A 717 1.62 -30.84 24.88
C THR A 717 1.59 -32.31 24.45
N CYS A 718 0.63 -32.67 23.59
CA CYS A 718 0.46 -34.03 23.09
C CYS A 718 -0.14 -34.07 21.68
N ILE A 719 -0.10 -35.24 21.05
CA ILE A 719 -0.85 -35.52 19.82
C ILE A 719 -2.10 -36.30 20.21
N GLY A 720 -3.27 -35.73 19.92
CA GLY A 720 -4.56 -36.33 20.26
C GLY A 720 -4.93 -37.46 19.31
N THR A 721 -5.97 -38.22 19.66
CA THR A 721 -6.52 -39.30 18.82
C THR A 721 -7.07 -38.81 17.48
N ASP A 722 -7.30 -37.50 17.34
CA ASP A 722 -7.66 -36.85 16.08
C ASP A 722 -6.46 -36.52 15.17
N ASN A 723 -5.26 -37.02 15.53
CA ASN A 723 -3.98 -36.76 14.86
C ASN A 723 -3.67 -35.26 14.76
N ARG A 724 -4.06 -34.49 15.78
CA ARG A 724 -3.73 -33.07 15.92
C ARG A 724 -2.85 -32.82 17.13
N LEU A 725 -2.05 -31.78 17.01
CA LEU A 725 -1.25 -31.26 18.09
C LEU A 725 -2.13 -30.43 19.04
N HIS A 726 -2.17 -30.83 20.31
CA HIS A 726 -2.80 -30.10 21.40
C HIS A 726 -1.69 -29.56 22.30
N LEU A 727 -1.54 -28.24 22.33
CA LEU A 727 -0.52 -27.58 23.13
C LEU A 727 -0.92 -27.57 24.61
N HIS A 728 0.07 -27.60 25.49
CA HIS A 728 -0.12 -27.23 26.87
C HIS A 728 -0.82 -25.86 26.95
N ARG A 729 -1.95 -25.82 27.66
CA ARG A 729 -2.86 -24.68 27.73
C ARG A 729 -3.38 -24.51 29.16
N PRO A 730 -2.88 -23.49 29.89
CA PRO A 730 -3.36 -23.16 31.22
C PRO A 730 -4.82 -22.70 31.25
N ILE A 731 -5.43 -22.72 32.43
CA ILE A 731 -6.73 -22.11 32.68
C ILE A 731 -6.65 -20.59 32.43
N GLY A 732 -7.65 -20.02 31.76
CA GLY A 732 -7.66 -18.61 31.36
C GLY A 732 -6.95 -18.32 30.03
N CYS A 733 -6.37 -19.33 29.38
CA CYS A 733 -5.71 -19.21 28.08
C CYS A 733 -6.52 -19.83 26.93
N GLU A 734 -7.82 -20.11 27.10
CA GLU A 734 -8.69 -20.82 26.14
C GLU A 734 -8.79 -20.08 24.79
N TYR A 735 -8.79 -18.75 24.85
CA TYR A 735 -8.84 -17.88 23.67
C TYR A 735 -7.47 -17.47 23.12
N VAL A 736 -6.37 -17.79 23.80
CA VAL A 736 -5.01 -17.44 23.36
C VAL A 736 -4.60 -18.32 22.17
N ASN A 737 -4.20 -17.73 21.06
CA ASN A 737 -3.60 -18.50 19.96
C ASN A 737 -2.17 -18.91 20.32
N ALA A 738 -1.68 -20.00 19.73
CA ALA A 738 -0.29 -20.39 19.87
C ALA A 738 0.64 -19.28 19.34
N PHE A 739 1.70 -18.99 20.07
CA PHE A 739 2.68 -17.98 19.70
C PHE A 739 4.10 -18.43 20.06
N ASN A 740 5.10 -17.75 19.54
CA ASN A 740 6.50 -17.96 19.89
C ASN A 740 6.98 -16.75 20.72
N ASP A 741 7.57 -17.00 21.89
CA ASP A 741 8.01 -15.94 22.81
C ASP A 741 9.06 -15.02 22.20
N VAL A 742 10.02 -15.58 21.44
CA VAL A 742 11.06 -14.79 20.77
C VAL A 742 10.46 -13.91 19.69
N VAL A 743 9.51 -14.40 18.89
CA VAL A 743 8.81 -13.59 17.89
C VAL A 743 7.95 -12.52 18.56
N MET A 744 7.28 -12.85 19.67
CA MET A 744 6.43 -11.91 20.39
C MET A 744 7.22 -10.74 20.95
N THR A 745 8.32 -11.02 21.64
CA THR A 745 9.20 -10.02 22.24
C THR A 745 9.91 -9.16 21.18
N SER A 746 10.43 -9.78 20.12
CA SER A 746 11.26 -9.08 19.12
C SER A 746 10.48 -8.40 18.00
N MET A 747 9.40 -9.00 17.50
CA MET A 747 8.62 -8.51 16.35
C MET A 747 7.32 -7.82 16.75
N LYS A 748 6.81 -8.09 17.96
CA LYS A 748 5.69 -7.36 18.60
C LYS A 748 4.43 -7.33 17.75
N CYS A 749 4.14 -8.45 17.11
CA CYS A 749 3.05 -8.53 16.16
C CYS A 749 2.36 -9.88 16.22
N ASN A 750 1.12 -9.90 15.72
CA ASN A 750 0.39 -11.14 15.51
C ASN A 750 1.16 -12.05 14.54
N HIS A 751 1.39 -13.28 14.95
CA HIS A 751 2.06 -14.32 14.19
C HIS A 751 1.50 -15.68 14.59
N ASP A 752 1.65 -16.66 13.72
CA ASP A 752 1.15 -18.01 13.95
C ASP A 752 2.18 -19.00 13.40
N ALA A 753 2.54 -20.00 14.19
CA ALA A 753 3.42 -21.09 13.77
C ALA A 753 2.67 -22.40 14.00
N GLN A 754 2.41 -23.13 12.92
CA GLN A 754 1.68 -24.39 12.96
C GLN A 754 2.57 -25.52 12.48
N PHE A 755 2.75 -26.54 13.32
CA PHE A 755 3.35 -27.79 12.89
C PHE A 755 2.36 -28.57 12.02
N VAL A 756 2.78 -28.90 10.81
CA VAL A 756 1.92 -29.50 9.79
C VAL A 756 1.92 -31.01 9.96
N LEU A 757 0.95 -31.51 10.72
CA LEU A 757 0.64 -32.93 10.82
C LEU A 757 -0.34 -33.31 9.71
N SER A 758 -0.07 -34.41 8.99
CA SER A 758 -0.93 -34.86 7.90
C SER A 758 -2.14 -35.63 8.46
N SER A 759 -3.24 -34.92 8.72
CA SER A 759 -4.49 -35.53 9.18
C SER A 759 -5.34 -36.04 7.99
N GLY A 760 -5.07 -37.26 7.50
CA GLY A 760 -5.96 -37.99 6.59
C GLY A 760 -6.02 -37.52 5.12
N ALA A 761 -7.19 -37.71 4.48
CA ALA A 761 -7.40 -37.80 3.01
C ALA A 761 -7.07 -36.57 2.14
N LYS A 762 -6.60 -35.45 2.71
CA LYS A 762 -6.13 -34.28 1.96
C LYS A 762 -4.76 -33.87 2.46
N ASP A 763 -3.79 -33.77 1.55
CA ASP A 763 -2.46 -33.27 1.86
C ASP A 763 -2.54 -31.81 2.36
N THR A 764 -2.45 -31.63 3.69
CA THR A 764 -2.44 -30.33 4.38
C THR A 764 -1.36 -29.42 3.80
N ALA A 765 -0.21 -29.97 3.41
CA ALA A 765 0.87 -29.22 2.80
C ALA A 765 0.45 -28.67 1.43
N ALA A 766 -0.23 -29.47 0.61
CA ALA A 766 -0.78 -29.00 -0.67
C ALA A 766 -1.86 -27.91 -0.50
N TYR A 767 -2.65 -27.97 0.57
CA TYR A 767 -3.59 -26.89 0.91
C TYR A 767 -2.86 -25.59 1.27
N ILE A 768 -1.83 -25.67 2.12
CA ILE A 768 -1.01 -24.52 2.51
C ILE A 768 -0.36 -23.86 1.29
N VAL A 769 0.16 -24.65 0.33
CA VAL A 769 0.70 -24.12 -0.93
C VAL A 769 -0.34 -23.33 -1.72
N LYS A 770 -1.58 -23.86 -1.81
CA LYS A 770 -2.69 -23.13 -2.47
C LYS A 770 -3.04 -21.84 -1.72
N TYR A 771 -2.92 -21.84 -0.40
CA TYR A 771 -3.25 -20.71 0.48
C TYR A 771 -2.20 -19.58 0.38
N CYS A 772 -0.91 -19.90 0.47
CA CYS A 772 0.22 -18.95 0.39
C CYS A 772 0.16 -18.07 -0.87
N PHE A 773 -0.36 -18.65 -1.95
CA PHE A 773 -0.47 -17.99 -3.25
C PHE A 773 -1.92 -17.99 -3.75
N LYS A 774 -2.90 -17.81 -2.84
CA LYS A 774 -4.32 -17.75 -3.20
C LYS A 774 -4.56 -16.70 -4.29
N ARG A 775 -5.50 -16.99 -5.19
CA ARG A 775 -5.92 -15.99 -6.19
C ARG A 775 -6.56 -14.83 -5.46
N GLN A 776 -6.21 -13.62 -5.85
CA GLN A 776 -6.94 -12.43 -5.43
C GLN A 776 -8.02 -12.19 -6.48
N ASN A 777 -9.28 -12.34 -6.08
CA ASN A 777 -10.40 -11.92 -6.93
C ASN A 777 -10.53 -10.41 -6.74
N PRO A 778 -10.32 -9.60 -7.81
CA PRO A 778 -10.40 -8.15 -7.73
C PRO A 778 -11.80 -7.68 -7.31
#